data_AF-A0A971XT31-F1
#
_entry.id   AF-A0A971XT31-F1
#
_cell.length_a   1.000
_cell.length_b   1.000
_cell.length_c   1.000
_cell.angle_alpha   90.00
_cell.angle_beta   90.00
_cell.angle_gamma   90.00
#
_symmetry.space_group_name_H-M   'P 1'
#
loop_
_entity.id
_entity.type
_entity.pdbx_description
1 polymer ?
#
loop_
_entity_poly.entity_id
_entity_poly.type
_entity_poly.pdbx_seq_one_letter_code
_entity_poly.pdbx_strand_id
1 'polypeptide(L)'
;MKHTIFTICSANYLPTAKVLLDSLAAHEPDSRRVLVLVEREWPAEQRETLAQSLNCEVMPLSALSLPDLDRMAFQYDITEFNTAVKPFVFQTLFNQGSDAVIYLDPDTCLYQPLSALWDVLSRHPAVVTPHITEPLPNDSLLPSTENMARCGQFNFGFVGFANTPKTHRFMDWWAERLTDHCIFHPDHFYFVDQFYGALITSFIPETCIWPHHGYNYAYWNAGQRTLQHSETDGWLTGDGPLVFFHFSGFTRAEPDALSRHQNRVRAEPGSALSQLAHAYAQAIDANAQAMQPFLQSYSFGTYTDGSPIDQLERRAFRDLSDADKALITAPFDPATRTQLATWQEIDDAGGSPSALLWQVWQERTRRLHTQEVLDATRADAEREIATRTRMYAEEQERLATAMGFLEQERANIVALQEQKQAVEQAVHALEQHIRGLEQALNQAHQGTRELQLSLSYRLGRALTSPVRWARQQTVLRTGYHTARTGMARLNSYRKTYGWRETGKALVKKVQHDGLIGALRTLKPVTPPPQEIAAAMGNLPLRRQPEPLTAHTETVDIVVCIHNAPNDVRNCLHSVLRHTAAPYRLILVDDGSQEETAAYVRTFAQEQGVQLIRNEQAKGYTLAANQGLRASTGDYVVLLNSDTIVTPDWLDRMVRCARSSPRIGVVGPVSNTASWQSVPVIFNDEGDWADNPLPEGMSIDDMARLIASVSGCQYPSVGFLNGFCYMIRREVIDTVGVFDEDTFAKGYGEENDYSLRTTAAGWQLAVADDAYVFHAQSRSYSSERRKVLSKLAGEALSRKHGDAAIGAGVELTRASPALAALRARVAIAWEDAAESAFYPAAGNPPGSTGEQPDSTAEDSAPDRQENASDRPETSLPATVANAWEGRQVLFLLPVTSSGGGGNVVIQEARALIALGVDARIVNLERHRHWFEFHHPNLGVPVEYIESPAHLDPLLDYADAVVATLYVTVEWIAESFQRRNEQRVRAAYYIQDFEPYFFSKDDPEYTRAWNSYTGLPNLIRITKTHWNHNELLNQRQVDSHVVGCSYDARLFMPQQPKSAGEPVNVIAMVRPSTPRRSPELTLQVLKTLHEKLGDRVHLRFFGVPPDDIHLARMDTAFPHTNLGELSPEGVAAALDGSDIFLDLSTYQAMGLTALEAMACGVAVVAPVRGGTGEFLQHEVNGLLVNTQDTQACIDAALRLATDHALRTRLSQAALAEAPRHSAARSARRVANALFNREPVHA
;
A
#
# COMPACT_ATOMS: atom_id res chain seq x y z
N MET A 1 60.09 11.77 -9.95
CA MET A 1 58.93 12.65 -9.91
C MET A 1 58.53 12.80 -8.45
N LYS A 2 58.29 14.03 -7.98
CA LYS A 2 57.77 14.31 -6.64
C LYS A 2 56.28 13.99 -6.62
N HIS A 3 55.95 12.78 -6.15
CA HIS A 3 54.58 12.31 -6.03
C HIS A 3 53.93 12.87 -4.77
N THR A 4 52.69 13.32 -4.88
CA THR A 4 51.90 13.81 -3.74
C THR A 4 50.51 13.21 -3.77
N ILE A 5 50.05 12.78 -2.61
CA ILE A 5 48.69 12.27 -2.42
C ILE A 5 48.03 13.16 -1.38
N PHE A 6 46.81 13.59 -1.64
CA PHE A 6 46.04 14.33 -0.67
C PHE A 6 44.61 13.83 -0.51
N THR A 7 44.06 14.13 0.65
CA THR A 7 42.64 13.92 0.98
C THR A 7 42.10 15.16 1.68
N ILE A 8 40.78 15.31 1.69
CA ILE A 8 40.09 16.47 2.26
C ILE A 8 39.05 15.96 3.25
N CYS A 9 39.03 16.49 4.47
CA CYS A 9 37.94 16.21 5.39
C CYS A 9 37.74 17.32 6.43
N SER A 10 36.58 17.30 7.07
CA SER A 10 36.29 18.06 8.29
C SER A 10 36.57 17.22 9.54
N ALA A 11 36.68 17.88 10.69
CA ALA A 11 37.18 17.27 11.93
C ALA A 11 36.33 16.07 12.40
N ASN A 12 35.04 16.07 12.11
CA ASN A 12 34.12 14.97 12.42
C ASN A 12 34.42 13.67 11.66
N TYR A 13 35.23 13.71 10.59
CA TYR A 13 35.54 12.57 9.72
C TYR A 13 36.98 12.05 9.87
N LEU A 14 37.75 12.60 10.82
CA LEU A 14 39.16 12.24 11.07
C LEU A 14 39.41 10.74 11.32
N PRO A 15 38.57 9.97 12.05
CA PRO A 15 38.79 8.54 12.26
C PRO A 15 38.84 7.76 10.94
N THR A 16 37.95 8.13 10.02
CA THR A 16 37.86 7.53 8.68
C THR A 16 39.08 7.94 7.84
N ALA A 17 39.39 9.25 7.78
CA ALA A 17 40.55 9.77 7.05
C ALA A 17 41.87 9.17 7.55
N LYS A 18 41.97 8.87 8.85
CA LYS A 18 43.15 8.20 9.42
C LYS A 18 43.35 6.79 8.84
N VAL A 19 42.29 6.04 8.55
CA VAL A 19 42.43 4.71 7.91
C VAL A 19 43.10 4.84 6.54
N LEU A 20 42.66 5.82 5.73
CA LEU A 20 43.31 6.13 4.45
C LEU A 20 44.79 6.47 4.67
N LEU A 21 45.09 7.42 5.56
CA LEU A 21 46.45 7.91 5.77
C LEU A 21 47.41 6.84 6.33
N ASP A 22 46.92 5.97 7.21
CA ASP A 22 47.68 4.82 7.72
C ASP A 22 47.97 3.82 6.57
N SER A 23 46.98 3.52 5.72
CA SER A 23 47.18 2.65 4.55
C SER A 23 48.13 3.27 3.51
N LEU A 24 48.07 4.59 3.31
CA LEU A 24 49.00 5.34 2.46
C LEU A 24 50.42 5.32 3.02
N ALA A 25 50.61 5.46 4.34
CA ALA A 25 51.92 5.38 4.95
C ALA A 25 52.54 3.98 4.77
N ALA A 26 51.72 2.93 4.74
CA ALA A 26 52.15 1.55 4.53
C ALA A 26 52.51 1.26 3.05
N HIS A 27 51.70 1.72 2.10
CA HIS A 27 51.83 1.36 0.68
C HIS A 27 52.54 2.41 -0.18
N GLU A 28 52.57 3.66 0.26
CA GLU A 28 53.15 4.83 -0.43
C GLU A 28 54.08 5.61 0.51
N PRO A 29 55.13 4.98 1.09
CA PRO A 29 55.99 5.61 2.10
C PRO A 29 56.75 6.82 1.56
N ASP A 30 57.17 6.77 0.29
CA ASP A 30 57.97 7.81 -0.38
C ASP A 30 57.13 8.98 -0.93
N SER A 31 55.81 8.83 -0.99
CA SER A 31 54.90 9.87 -1.47
C SER A 31 54.65 10.91 -0.38
N ARG A 32 54.60 12.19 -0.76
CA ARG A 32 54.17 13.26 0.16
C ARG A 32 52.67 13.10 0.44
N ARG A 33 52.28 12.96 1.70
CA ARG A 33 50.88 12.78 2.14
C ARG A 33 50.37 14.08 2.76
N VAL A 34 49.24 14.58 2.28
CA VAL A 34 48.64 15.85 2.74
C VAL A 34 47.18 15.63 3.12
N LEU A 35 46.78 16.04 4.32
CA LEU A 35 45.38 16.20 4.71
C LEU A 35 45.03 17.68 4.65
N VAL A 36 43.99 18.03 3.90
CA VAL A 36 43.40 19.37 3.95
C VAL A 36 42.27 19.35 4.97
N LEU A 37 42.43 20.11 6.04
CA LEU A 37 41.43 20.20 7.11
C LEU A 37 40.47 21.36 6.80
N VAL A 38 39.22 21.01 6.48
CA VAL A 38 38.16 21.98 6.16
C VAL A 38 37.48 22.42 7.45
N GLU A 39 38.18 23.28 8.18
CA GLU A 39 37.76 23.89 9.43
C GLU A 39 38.24 25.35 9.47
N ARG A 40 37.64 26.16 10.34
CA ARG A 40 38.21 27.46 10.74
C ARG A 40 39.62 27.23 11.28
N GLU A 41 40.48 28.26 11.18
CA GLU A 41 41.92 28.14 11.45
C GLU A 41 42.20 27.52 12.83
N TRP A 42 42.94 26.40 12.83
CA TRP A 42 43.43 25.77 14.06
C TRP A 42 44.81 26.30 14.44
N PRO A 43 45.12 26.46 15.75
CA PRO A 43 46.46 26.79 16.22
C PRO A 43 47.53 25.86 15.65
N ALA A 44 48.70 26.42 15.33
CA ALA A 44 49.80 25.67 14.72
C ALA A 44 50.20 24.43 15.54
N GLU A 45 50.28 24.54 16.87
CA GLU A 45 50.59 23.43 17.78
C GLU A 45 49.57 22.29 17.69
N GLN A 46 48.28 22.63 17.60
CA GLN A 46 47.21 21.63 17.46
C GLN A 46 47.30 20.92 16.11
N ARG A 47 47.59 21.67 15.02
CA ARG A 47 47.79 21.11 13.68
C ARG A 47 49.04 20.22 13.61
N GLU A 48 50.13 20.60 14.25
CA GLU A 48 51.35 19.78 14.34
C GLU A 48 51.10 18.48 15.11
N THR A 49 50.33 18.54 16.19
CA THR A 49 49.96 17.36 16.98
C THR A 49 49.05 16.42 16.20
N LEU A 50 48.09 16.97 15.43
CA LEU A 50 47.27 16.19 14.50
C LEU A 50 48.12 15.57 13.38
N ALA A 51 49.02 16.35 12.78
CA ALA A 51 49.93 15.90 11.73
C ALA A 51 50.79 14.71 12.17
N GLN A 52 51.32 14.76 13.39
CA GLN A 52 52.06 13.65 14.00
C GLN A 52 51.17 12.42 14.21
N SER A 53 49.93 12.60 14.67
CA SER A 53 48.97 11.51 14.92
C SER A 53 48.49 10.83 13.63
N LEU A 54 48.47 11.57 12.53
CA LEU A 54 48.06 11.11 11.20
C LEU A 54 49.22 10.69 10.28
N ASN A 55 50.47 10.93 10.69
CA ASN A 55 51.66 10.69 9.86
C ASN A 55 51.59 11.35 8.46
N CYS A 56 51.08 12.59 8.42
CA CYS A 56 50.92 13.38 7.20
C CYS A 56 51.08 14.88 7.46
N GLU A 57 51.21 15.66 6.40
CA GLU A 57 51.13 17.12 6.48
C GLU A 57 49.67 17.57 6.60
N VAL A 58 49.35 18.41 7.60
CA VAL A 58 48.00 18.98 7.76
C VAL A 58 47.99 20.42 7.24
N MET A 59 47.32 20.61 6.10
CA MET A 59 47.16 21.89 5.43
C MET A 59 45.85 22.56 5.87
N PRO A 60 45.89 23.80 6.41
CA PRO A 60 44.69 24.57 6.71
C PRO A 60 44.12 25.21 5.44
N LEU A 61 42.86 25.66 5.49
CA LEU A 61 42.24 26.41 4.39
C LEU A 61 42.99 27.72 4.06
N SER A 62 43.63 28.35 5.06
CA SER A 62 44.43 29.57 4.86
C SER A 62 45.66 29.38 3.98
N ALA A 63 46.11 28.15 3.76
CA ALA A 63 47.18 27.84 2.82
C ALA A 63 46.70 27.76 1.36
N LEU A 64 45.39 27.77 1.12
CA LEU A 64 44.78 27.74 -0.20
C LEU A 64 44.46 29.16 -0.67
N SER A 65 44.64 29.41 -1.97
CA SER A 65 44.30 30.71 -2.59
C SER A 65 42.80 30.78 -2.94
N LEU A 66 41.94 30.68 -1.92
CA LEU A 66 40.49 30.78 -2.09
C LEU A 66 40.07 32.25 -2.32
N PRO A 67 39.22 32.56 -3.32
CA PRO A 67 38.87 33.95 -3.66
C PRO A 67 38.19 34.71 -2.53
N ASP A 68 37.26 34.05 -1.81
CA ASP A 68 36.58 34.55 -0.61
C ASP A 68 36.18 33.35 0.26
N LEU A 69 37.00 33.06 1.27
CA LEU A 69 36.81 31.89 2.13
C LEU A 69 35.46 31.91 2.84
N ASP A 70 35.06 33.04 3.43
CA ASP A 70 33.85 33.09 4.23
C ASP A 70 32.60 33.00 3.35
N ARG A 71 32.58 33.67 2.20
CA ARG A 71 31.48 33.54 1.22
C ARG A 71 31.35 32.10 0.73
N MET A 72 32.47 31.51 0.31
CA MET A 72 32.49 30.15 -0.24
C MET A 72 32.10 29.11 0.83
N ALA A 73 32.59 29.24 2.06
CA ALA A 73 32.25 28.34 3.16
C ALA A 73 30.80 28.50 3.65
N PHE A 74 30.22 29.72 3.54
CA PHE A 74 28.84 29.95 3.96
C PHE A 74 27.84 29.32 2.99
N GLN A 75 28.05 29.45 1.68
CA GLN A 75 27.07 29.01 0.68
C GLN A 75 26.98 27.49 0.45
N TYR A 76 27.93 26.73 1.00
CA TYR A 76 28.02 25.28 0.84
C TYR A 76 27.81 24.55 2.16
N ASP A 77 27.12 23.41 2.10
CA ASP A 77 27.13 22.48 3.23
C ASP A 77 28.48 21.77 3.38
N ILE A 78 28.61 20.92 4.42
CA ILE A 78 29.85 20.22 4.71
C ILE A 78 30.33 19.36 3.53
N THR A 79 29.43 18.69 2.81
CA THR A 79 29.80 17.83 1.68
C THR A 79 30.21 18.69 0.49
N GLU A 80 29.39 19.69 0.15
CA GLU A 80 29.66 20.61 -0.95
C GLU A 80 30.99 21.36 -0.78
N PHE A 81 31.31 21.85 0.43
CA PHE A 81 32.53 22.64 0.66
C PHE A 81 33.79 21.79 0.69
N ASN A 82 33.75 20.59 1.31
CA ASN A 82 34.86 19.65 1.25
C ASN A 82 35.19 19.27 -0.19
N THR A 83 34.19 19.16 -1.07
CA THR A 83 34.43 18.92 -2.49
C THR A 83 34.92 20.18 -3.23
N ALA A 84 34.38 21.36 -2.92
CA ALA A 84 34.65 22.60 -3.64
C ALA A 84 36.12 23.05 -3.59
N VAL A 85 36.84 22.73 -2.52
CA VAL A 85 38.24 23.15 -2.34
C VAL A 85 39.26 22.34 -3.17
N LYS A 86 38.87 21.18 -3.71
CA LYS A 86 39.74 20.23 -4.42
C LYS A 86 40.65 20.84 -5.50
N PRO A 87 40.16 21.64 -6.48
CA PRO A 87 41.02 22.26 -7.50
C PRO A 87 42.07 23.22 -6.90
N PHE A 88 41.73 23.95 -5.85
CA PHE A 88 42.65 24.88 -5.18
C PHE A 88 43.79 24.14 -4.48
N VAL A 89 43.52 22.95 -3.95
CA VAL A 89 44.55 22.08 -3.38
C VAL A 89 45.53 21.62 -4.45
N PHE A 90 45.02 21.14 -5.60
CA PHE A 90 45.88 20.76 -6.73
C PHE A 90 46.79 21.92 -7.18
N GLN A 91 46.24 23.12 -7.37
CA GLN A 91 47.01 24.31 -7.74
C GLN A 91 48.13 24.60 -6.71
N THR A 92 47.79 24.61 -5.41
CA THR A 92 48.75 24.84 -4.33
C THR A 92 49.87 23.80 -4.34
N LEU A 93 49.55 22.51 -4.49
CA LEU A 93 50.55 21.44 -4.48
C LEU A 93 51.47 21.48 -5.72
N PHE A 94 50.94 21.81 -6.90
CA PHE A 94 51.75 22.02 -8.09
C PHE A 94 52.68 23.24 -7.95
N ASN A 95 52.19 24.33 -7.36
CA ASN A 95 53.00 25.52 -7.07
C ASN A 95 54.10 25.24 -6.04
N GLN A 96 53.90 24.26 -5.15
CA GLN A 96 54.91 23.73 -4.22
C GLN A 96 55.85 22.68 -4.86
N GLY A 97 55.80 22.53 -6.17
CA GLY A 97 56.75 21.74 -6.97
C GLY A 97 56.45 20.24 -7.05
N SER A 98 55.22 19.80 -6.80
CA SER A 98 54.82 18.41 -7.08
C SER A 98 54.77 18.15 -8.58
N ASP A 99 55.28 17.01 -9.03
CA ASP A 99 55.29 16.61 -10.45
C ASP A 99 53.98 15.92 -10.84
N ALA A 100 53.40 15.17 -9.91
CA ALA A 100 52.13 14.48 -10.06
C ALA A 100 51.39 14.45 -8.71
N VAL A 101 50.08 14.63 -8.75
CA VAL A 101 49.22 14.70 -7.56
C VAL A 101 48.02 13.76 -7.74
N ILE A 102 47.71 12.97 -6.72
CA ILE A 102 46.50 12.13 -6.65
C ILE A 102 45.63 12.61 -5.50
N TYR A 103 44.33 12.71 -5.75
CA TYR A 103 43.30 12.86 -4.74
C TYR A 103 42.63 11.52 -4.45
N LEU A 104 42.38 11.24 -3.17
CA LEU A 104 41.56 10.13 -2.70
C LEU A 104 40.58 10.64 -1.63
N ASP A 105 39.30 10.25 -1.74
CA ASP A 105 38.30 10.52 -0.71
C ASP A 105 38.71 9.89 0.63
N PRO A 106 38.41 10.56 1.77
CA PRO A 106 38.88 10.14 3.08
C PRO A 106 38.35 8.78 3.55
N ASP A 107 37.31 8.23 2.88
CA ASP A 107 36.77 6.88 3.09
C ASP A 107 37.33 5.83 2.11
N THR A 108 38.54 6.05 1.60
CA THR A 108 39.29 5.05 0.83
C THR A 108 40.28 4.27 1.70
N CYS A 109 40.55 3.01 1.37
CA CYS A 109 41.62 2.21 1.98
C CYS A 109 42.48 1.56 0.90
N LEU A 110 43.81 1.69 1.01
CA LEU A 110 44.76 1.02 0.12
C LEU A 110 45.11 -0.38 0.63
N TYR A 111 45.38 -1.27 -0.31
CA TYR A 111 45.85 -2.63 -0.09
C TYR A 111 47.12 -2.95 -0.90
N GLN A 112 47.47 -2.12 -1.89
CA GLN A 112 48.69 -2.22 -2.68
C GLN A 112 49.25 -0.83 -3.04
N PRO A 113 50.53 -0.73 -3.45
CA PRO A 113 51.11 0.51 -3.98
C PRO A 113 50.43 1.02 -5.27
N LEU A 114 50.45 2.33 -5.49
CA LEU A 114 49.88 3.03 -6.65
C LEU A 114 50.86 3.12 -7.83
N SER A 115 51.94 2.32 -7.87
CA SER A 115 53.01 2.38 -8.87
C SER A 115 52.51 2.47 -10.32
N ALA A 116 51.47 1.71 -10.68
CA ALA A 116 50.90 1.75 -12.03
C ALA A 116 50.23 3.10 -12.36
N LEU A 117 49.60 3.76 -11.38
CA LEU A 117 49.02 5.10 -11.58
C LEU A 117 50.10 6.17 -11.73
N TRP A 118 51.22 6.04 -11.02
CA TRP A 118 52.37 6.93 -11.22
C TRP A 118 52.98 6.78 -12.62
N ASP A 119 53.08 5.55 -13.12
CA ASP A 119 53.50 5.29 -14.50
C ASP A 119 52.52 5.87 -15.52
N VAL A 120 51.21 5.79 -15.26
CA VAL A 120 50.17 6.42 -16.10
C VAL A 120 50.33 7.94 -16.11
N LEU A 121 50.47 8.56 -14.93
CA LEU A 121 50.64 10.02 -14.80
C LEU A 121 51.97 10.52 -15.39
N SER A 122 52.98 9.66 -15.53
CA SER A 122 54.21 10.00 -16.26
C SER A 122 54.00 10.17 -17.78
N ARG A 123 52.90 9.63 -18.32
CA ARG A 123 52.58 9.60 -19.77
C ARG A 123 51.32 10.39 -20.12
N HIS A 124 50.41 10.54 -19.17
CA HIS A 124 49.09 11.16 -19.35
C HIS A 124 48.92 12.35 -18.39
N PRO A 125 48.42 13.51 -18.85
CA PRO A 125 48.21 14.67 -17.98
C PRO A 125 47.19 14.46 -16.86
N ALA A 126 46.25 13.53 -17.04
CA ALA A 126 45.21 13.21 -16.06
C ALA A 126 44.84 11.73 -16.11
N VAL A 127 44.36 11.19 -14.99
CA VAL A 127 43.80 9.84 -14.87
C VAL A 127 42.51 9.88 -14.05
N VAL A 128 41.47 9.20 -14.55
CA VAL A 128 40.15 9.07 -13.92
C VAL A 128 39.66 7.64 -13.99
N THR A 129 38.73 7.27 -13.11
CA THR A 129 38.05 5.96 -13.15
C THR A 129 36.56 6.15 -13.45
N PRO A 130 35.96 5.32 -14.31
CA PRO A 130 34.51 5.31 -14.47
C PRO A 130 33.84 4.70 -13.23
N HIS A 131 32.61 5.11 -12.92
CA HIS A 131 31.83 4.45 -11.85
C HIS A 131 31.59 2.98 -12.20
N ILE A 132 30.99 2.75 -13.38
CA ILE A 132 30.68 1.41 -13.92
C ILE A 132 31.29 1.25 -15.30
N THR A 133 31.73 0.04 -15.63
CA THR A 133 32.28 -0.35 -16.94
C THR A 133 31.32 -1.24 -17.73
N GLU A 134 30.28 -1.74 -17.07
CA GLU A 134 29.24 -2.58 -17.64
C GLU A 134 27.85 -2.01 -17.28
N PRO A 135 26.82 -2.26 -18.10
CA PRO A 135 25.45 -1.85 -17.78
C PRO A 135 24.95 -2.56 -16.52
N LEU A 136 24.26 -1.82 -15.64
CA LEU A 136 23.61 -2.41 -14.47
C LEU A 136 22.24 -3.01 -14.88
N PRO A 137 21.84 -4.17 -14.33
CA PRO A 137 20.56 -4.80 -14.66
C PRO A 137 19.35 -3.88 -14.40
N ASN A 138 18.31 -4.01 -15.25
CA ASN A 138 17.04 -3.30 -15.05
C ASN A 138 16.11 -4.11 -14.13
N ASP A 139 16.46 -4.16 -12.85
CA ASP A 139 15.85 -5.01 -11.82
C ASP A 139 15.25 -4.20 -10.64
N SER A 140 15.08 -2.88 -10.81
CA SER A 140 14.63 -1.93 -9.78
C SER A 140 15.56 -1.81 -8.55
N LEU A 141 16.75 -2.42 -8.58
CA LEU A 141 17.76 -2.27 -7.53
C LEU A 141 18.66 -1.04 -7.78
N LEU A 142 19.10 -0.41 -6.70
CA LEU A 142 19.98 0.76 -6.68
C LEU A 142 21.43 0.36 -6.31
N PRO A 143 22.44 0.95 -6.96
CA PRO A 143 22.30 1.93 -8.04
C PRO A 143 21.76 1.29 -9.34
N SER A 144 20.96 2.02 -10.09
CA SER A 144 20.63 1.75 -11.49
C SER A 144 21.61 2.47 -12.43
N THR A 145 21.56 2.15 -13.73
CA THR A 145 22.35 2.86 -14.75
C THR A 145 22.02 4.36 -14.75
N GLU A 146 20.76 4.74 -14.57
CA GLU A 146 20.30 6.13 -14.48
C GLU A 146 20.83 6.82 -13.21
N ASN A 147 20.89 6.14 -12.07
CA ASN A 147 21.51 6.71 -10.87
C ASN A 147 22.99 7.01 -11.11
N MET A 148 23.72 6.10 -11.74
CA MET A 148 25.14 6.31 -12.06
C MET A 148 25.33 7.45 -13.07
N ALA A 149 24.43 7.56 -14.05
CA ALA A 149 24.43 8.68 -14.99
C ALA A 149 24.22 10.04 -14.30
N ARG A 150 23.33 10.12 -13.29
CA ARG A 150 23.10 11.33 -12.48
C ARG A 150 24.30 11.71 -11.61
N CYS A 151 25.06 10.72 -11.12
CA CYS A 151 26.27 10.97 -10.35
C CYS A 151 27.44 11.46 -11.22
N GLY A 152 27.45 11.11 -12.51
CA GLY A 152 28.50 11.49 -13.48
C GLY A 152 29.32 10.30 -13.98
N GLN A 153 29.88 10.44 -15.18
CA GLN A 153 30.61 9.35 -15.86
C GLN A 153 31.82 8.87 -15.05
N PHE A 154 32.57 9.79 -14.45
CA PHE A 154 33.78 9.52 -13.69
C PHE A 154 33.54 9.75 -12.20
N ASN A 155 34.12 8.89 -11.36
CA ASN A 155 34.09 9.07 -9.91
C ASN A 155 35.27 9.96 -9.50
N PHE A 156 34.99 11.16 -8.98
CA PHE A 156 36.03 12.10 -8.52
C PHE A 156 36.43 11.90 -7.05
N GLY A 157 35.93 10.83 -6.41
CA GLY A 157 36.54 10.30 -5.20
C GLY A 157 37.94 9.74 -5.43
N PHE A 158 38.31 9.50 -6.68
CA PHE A 158 39.68 9.36 -7.13
C PHE A 158 39.92 10.19 -8.40
N VAL A 159 40.94 11.05 -8.38
CA VAL A 159 41.43 11.71 -9.59
C VAL A 159 42.92 12.01 -9.48
N GLY A 160 43.68 11.78 -10.55
CA GLY A 160 45.10 12.07 -10.60
C GLY A 160 45.45 13.03 -11.72
N PHE A 161 46.43 13.90 -11.48
CA PHE A 161 46.92 14.87 -12.45
C PHE A 161 48.44 14.98 -12.45
N ALA A 162 49.04 15.12 -13.62
CA ALA A 162 50.43 15.49 -13.80
C ALA A 162 50.56 17.01 -13.95
N ASN A 163 51.69 17.57 -13.51
CA ASN A 163 51.95 19.00 -13.56
C ASN A 163 52.24 19.46 -14.99
N THR A 164 51.18 19.80 -15.73
CA THR A 164 51.27 20.23 -17.14
C THR A 164 50.47 21.51 -17.37
N PRO A 165 50.81 22.32 -18.39
CA PRO A 165 50.02 23.52 -18.72
C PRO A 165 48.54 23.25 -19.01
N LYS A 166 48.20 22.06 -19.51
CA LYS A 166 46.79 21.66 -19.77
C LYS A 166 46.05 21.39 -18.46
N THR A 167 46.71 20.70 -17.53
CA THR A 167 46.21 20.47 -16.18
C THR A 167 45.88 21.79 -15.49
N HIS A 168 46.81 22.75 -15.49
CA HIS A 168 46.59 24.07 -14.89
C HIS A 168 45.37 24.78 -15.47
N ARG A 169 45.21 24.78 -16.80
CA ARG A 169 44.03 25.38 -17.44
C ARG A 169 42.71 24.73 -17.00
N PHE A 170 42.69 23.41 -16.87
CA PHE A 170 41.51 22.71 -16.34
C PHE A 170 41.28 23.05 -14.86
N MET A 171 42.33 23.11 -14.05
CA MET A 171 42.24 23.50 -12.63
C MET A 171 41.69 24.91 -12.46
N ASP A 172 42.14 25.88 -13.26
CA ASP A 172 41.69 27.27 -13.19
C ASP A 172 40.19 27.36 -13.50
N TRP A 173 39.74 26.70 -14.57
CA TRP A 173 38.32 26.63 -14.92
C TRP A 173 37.50 25.89 -13.85
N TRP A 174 38.02 24.78 -13.34
CA TRP A 174 37.34 23.97 -12.33
C TRP A 174 37.21 24.73 -11.01
N ALA A 175 38.26 25.41 -10.56
CA ALA A 175 38.25 26.30 -9.40
C ALA A 175 37.23 27.43 -9.55
N GLU A 176 37.19 28.07 -10.73
CA GLU A 176 36.21 29.12 -11.03
C GLU A 176 34.78 28.59 -10.90
N ARG A 177 34.47 27.43 -11.50
CA ARG A 177 33.13 26.82 -11.42
C ARG A 177 32.75 26.41 -9.99
N LEU A 178 33.66 25.80 -9.26
CA LEU A 178 33.40 25.33 -7.89
C LEU A 178 33.38 26.46 -6.86
N THR A 179 33.75 27.69 -7.24
CA THR A 179 33.60 28.85 -6.35
C THR A 179 32.13 29.05 -5.99
N ASP A 180 31.20 29.00 -6.97
CA ASP A 180 29.77 29.25 -6.74
C ASP A 180 28.81 28.11 -7.13
N HIS A 181 29.28 27.04 -7.80
CA HIS A 181 28.40 26.00 -8.34
C HIS A 181 28.76 24.55 -7.95
N CYS A 182 29.40 24.33 -6.81
CA CYS A 182 29.63 22.99 -6.24
C CYS A 182 28.37 22.50 -5.49
N ILE A 183 27.36 22.00 -6.21
CA ILE A 183 26.02 21.74 -5.64
C ILE A 183 25.71 20.24 -5.59
N PHE A 184 25.17 19.77 -4.46
CA PHE A 184 24.62 18.42 -4.35
C PHE A 184 23.10 18.41 -4.58
N HIS A 185 22.70 18.09 -5.82
CA HIS A 185 21.29 18.01 -6.25
C HIS A 185 21.08 16.94 -7.35
N PRO A 186 21.28 15.64 -7.03
CA PRO A 186 21.36 14.54 -8.01
C PRO A 186 20.16 14.42 -8.95
N ASP A 187 18.95 14.76 -8.50
CA ASP A 187 17.74 14.69 -9.33
C ASP A 187 17.73 15.70 -10.49
N HIS A 188 18.61 16.69 -10.45
CA HIS A 188 18.82 17.68 -11.51
C HIS A 188 20.21 17.55 -12.16
N PHE A 189 20.84 16.37 -12.04
CA PHE A 189 22.19 16.06 -12.58
C PHE A 189 23.34 16.86 -11.96
N TYR A 190 23.09 17.67 -10.92
CA TYR A 190 24.16 18.33 -10.17
C TYR A 190 24.67 17.40 -9.08
N PHE A 191 25.86 16.83 -9.28
CA PHE A 191 26.52 15.98 -8.29
C PHE A 191 27.91 16.54 -7.99
N VAL A 192 27.93 17.66 -7.25
CA VAL A 192 29.14 18.37 -6.82
C VAL A 192 30.14 18.56 -7.99
N ASP A 193 31.43 18.30 -7.76
CA ASP A 193 32.46 18.43 -8.78
C ASP A 193 32.36 17.41 -9.93
N GLN A 194 31.71 16.26 -9.73
CA GLN A 194 31.60 15.21 -10.75
C GLN A 194 30.81 15.66 -11.98
N PHE A 195 29.86 16.58 -11.82
CA PHE A 195 29.15 17.19 -12.94
C PHE A 195 30.11 17.87 -13.93
N TYR A 196 31.02 18.70 -13.42
CA TYR A 196 32.06 19.34 -14.23
C TYR A 196 33.15 18.36 -14.66
N GLY A 197 33.44 17.39 -13.79
CA GLY A 197 34.40 16.31 -14.03
C GLY A 197 34.09 15.48 -15.28
N ALA A 198 32.82 15.36 -15.65
CA ALA A 198 32.40 14.69 -16.90
C ALA A 198 33.02 15.33 -18.15
N LEU A 199 33.41 16.61 -18.10
CA LEU A 199 34.01 17.33 -19.22
C LEU A 199 35.53 17.21 -19.30
N ILE A 200 36.19 16.52 -18.36
CA ILE A 200 37.66 16.45 -18.27
C ILE A 200 38.32 15.99 -19.58
N THR A 201 37.73 15.02 -20.29
CA THR A 201 38.23 14.50 -21.58
C THR A 201 38.06 15.50 -22.72
N SER A 202 37.19 16.50 -22.58
CA SER A 202 37.03 17.59 -23.55
C SER A 202 38.12 18.66 -23.38
N PHE A 203 38.55 18.93 -22.14
CA PHE A 203 39.61 19.90 -21.84
C PHE A 203 41.01 19.29 -21.93
N ILE A 204 41.15 18.01 -21.57
CA ILE A 204 42.37 17.23 -21.60
C ILE A 204 42.09 15.92 -22.37
N PRO A 205 42.12 15.93 -23.72
CA PRO A 205 41.87 14.73 -24.52
C PRO A 205 42.81 13.57 -24.24
N GLU A 206 44.00 13.84 -23.72
CA GLU A 206 44.99 12.82 -23.32
C GLU A 206 44.72 12.19 -21.94
N THR A 207 43.58 12.50 -21.31
CA THR A 207 43.16 11.89 -20.04
C THR A 207 43.07 10.38 -20.19
N CYS A 208 43.75 9.66 -19.31
CA CYS A 208 43.64 8.21 -19.22
C CYS A 208 42.36 7.84 -18.44
N ILE A 209 41.41 7.19 -19.12
CA ILE A 209 40.30 6.51 -18.46
C ILE A 209 40.81 5.13 -18.04
N TRP A 210 40.83 4.85 -16.73
CA TRP A 210 41.42 3.65 -16.14
C TRP A 210 40.34 2.66 -15.66
N PRO A 211 39.87 1.70 -16.49
CA PRO A 211 38.77 0.80 -16.14
C PRO A 211 39.19 -0.43 -15.31
N HIS A 212 40.40 -0.44 -14.73
CA HIS A 212 40.98 -1.62 -14.07
C HIS A 212 40.23 -2.01 -12.77
N HIS A 213 39.82 -3.27 -12.63
CA HIS A 213 38.95 -3.71 -11.52
C HIS A 213 39.56 -3.64 -10.11
N GLY A 214 40.89 -3.63 -10.00
CA GLY A 214 41.60 -3.40 -8.74
C GLY A 214 41.58 -1.97 -8.20
N TYR A 215 41.18 -0.97 -9.00
CA TYR A 215 41.16 0.44 -8.59
C TYR A 215 39.72 0.94 -8.42
N ASN A 216 39.50 1.79 -7.42
CA ASN A 216 38.18 2.35 -7.12
C ASN A 216 37.08 1.27 -7.03
N TYR A 217 37.42 0.16 -6.37
CA TYR A 217 36.46 -0.89 -6.07
C TYR A 217 35.50 -0.37 -5.01
N ALA A 218 34.19 -0.41 -5.27
CA ALA A 218 33.18 0.17 -4.40
C ALA A 218 31.82 -0.52 -4.60
N TYR A 219 30.83 -0.14 -3.80
CA TYR A 219 29.50 -0.76 -3.84
C TYR A 219 28.84 -0.71 -5.24
N TRP A 220 29.08 0.34 -6.03
CA TRP A 220 28.46 0.54 -7.35
C TRP A 220 29.03 -0.40 -8.44
N ASN A 221 30.22 -0.97 -8.24
CA ASN A 221 30.87 -1.89 -9.18
C ASN A 221 31.22 -3.24 -8.55
N ALA A 222 30.95 -3.45 -7.26
CA ALA A 222 31.18 -4.72 -6.56
C ALA A 222 30.40 -5.89 -7.20
N GLY A 223 29.20 -5.64 -7.73
CA GLY A 223 28.43 -6.66 -8.46
C GLY A 223 29.02 -7.07 -9.81
N GLN A 224 29.92 -6.23 -10.36
CA GLN A 224 30.59 -6.45 -11.64
C GLN A 224 32.00 -7.03 -11.46
N ARG A 225 32.51 -7.10 -10.22
CA ARG A 225 33.89 -7.43 -9.92
C ARG A 225 33.98 -8.54 -8.89
N THR A 226 34.64 -9.65 -9.22
CA THR A 226 34.91 -10.70 -8.24
C THR A 226 36.01 -10.29 -7.27
N LEU A 227 35.86 -10.62 -5.98
CA LEU A 227 36.90 -10.43 -4.96
C LEU A 227 37.20 -11.74 -4.26
N GLN A 228 38.48 -12.07 -4.14
CA GLN A 228 38.98 -13.24 -3.42
C GLN A 228 40.12 -12.83 -2.47
N HIS A 229 40.36 -13.64 -1.45
CA HIS A 229 41.47 -13.44 -0.53
C HIS A 229 42.40 -14.65 -0.57
N SER A 230 43.69 -14.41 -0.84
CA SER A 230 44.78 -15.39 -0.84
C SER A 230 45.70 -15.11 0.34
N GLU A 231 46.12 -16.15 1.06
CA GLU A 231 47.11 -16.02 2.15
C GLU A 231 48.48 -15.54 1.64
N THR A 232 48.82 -15.80 0.37
CA THR A 232 50.10 -15.44 -0.24
C THR A 232 50.06 -14.11 -0.99
N ASP A 233 48.96 -13.83 -1.69
CA ASP A 233 48.86 -12.73 -2.66
C ASP A 233 47.90 -11.62 -2.21
N GLY A 234 47.30 -11.75 -1.04
CA GLY A 234 46.37 -10.79 -0.46
C GLY A 234 45.02 -10.75 -1.18
N TRP A 235 44.45 -9.55 -1.32
CA TRP A 235 43.16 -9.32 -1.96
C TRP A 235 43.29 -9.31 -3.49
N LEU A 236 42.57 -10.20 -4.16
CA LEU A 236 42.64 -10.38 -5.62
C LEU A 236 41.29 -10.10 -6.28
N THR A 237 41.34 -9.41 -7.40
CA THR A 237 40.23 -9.16 -8.32
C THR A 237 40.44 -9.93 -9.63
N GLY A 238 39.44 -9.93 -10.53
CA GLY A 238 39.54 -10.61 -11.83
C GLY A 238 40.74 -10.17 -12.69
N ASP A 239 41.18 -8.91 -12.56
CA ASP A 239 42.26 -8.32 -13.37
C ASP A 239 43.63 -8.30 -12.66
N GLY A 240 43.72 -8.80 -11.43
CA GLY A 240 44.92 -8.69 -10.59
C GLY A 240 44.60 -8.20 -9.18
N PRO A 241 45.58 -7.68 -8.41
CA PRO A 241 45.37 -7.37 -7.01
C PRO A 241 44.40 -6.19 -6.81
N LEU A 242 43.64 -6.22 -5.72
CA LEU A 242 42.89 -5.07 -5.23
C LEU A 242 43.88 -4.02 -4.74
N VAL A 243 43.85 -2.83 -5.32
CA VAL A 243 44.76 -1.74 -4.99
C VAL A 243 44.15 -0.80 -3.98
N PHE A 244 42.91 -0.36 -4.19
CA PHE A 244 42.16 0.36 -3.16
C PHE A 244 40.65 0.15 -3.27
N PHE A 245 39.99 0.19 -2.12
CA PHE A 245 38.54 0.14 -1.98
C PHE A 245 38.02 1.49 -1.50
N HIS A 246 36.95 1.98 -2.11
CA HIS A 246 36.28 3.23 -1.75
C HIS A 246 34.96 2.93 -1.01
N PHE A 247 34.94 3.20 0.30
CA PHE A 247 33.85 2.90 1.24
C PHE A 247 32.83 4.04 1.34
N SER A 248 32.44 4.59 0.19
CA SER A 248 31.50 5.72 0.12
C SER A 248 30.15 5.39 0.77
N GLY A 249 29.76 6.14 1.79
CA GLY A 249 28.50 5.95 2.53
C GLY A 249 28.48 4.71 3.42
N PHE A 250 29.64 4.17 3.79
CA PHE A 250 29.77 3.02 4.66
C PHE A 250 29.24 3.27 6.07
N THR A 251 28.57 2.27 6.65
CA THR A 251 28.04 2.32 8.01
C THR A 251 28.59 1.19 8.85
N ARG A 252 29.21 1.52 10.00
CA ARG A 252 29.76 0.54 10.94
C ARG A 252 28.73 -0.41 11.54
N ALA A 253 27.47 0.00 11.63
CA ALA A 253 26.37 -0.81 12.15
C ALA A 253 26.02 -1.98 11.21
N GLU A 254 26.23 -1.81 9.90
CA GLU A 254 25.99 -2.84 8.88
C GLU A 254 27.14 -2.91 7.86
N PRO A 255 28.32 -3.46 8.24
CA PRO A 255 29.47 -3.53 7.34
C PRO A 255 29.19 -4.30 6.04
N ASP A 256 28.42 -5.39 6.12
CA ASP A 256 28.08 -6.23 4.96
C ASP A 256 27.21 -5.52 3.92
N ALA A 257 26.53 -4.43 4.28
CA ALA A 257 25.76 -3.63 3.34
C ALA A 257 26.66 -2.77 2.42
N LEU A 258 27.96 -2.61 2.74
CA LEU A 258 28.97 -1.81 2.03
C LEU A 258 28.69 -0.30 1.94
N SER A 259 27.45 0.11 1.73
CA SER A 259 27.01 1.50 1.67
C SER A 259 25.52 1.63 1.96
N ARG A 260 25.12 2.74 2.58
CA ARG A 260 23.70 3.12 2.76
C ARG A 260 23.01 3.60 1.47
N HIS A 261 23.76 3.83 0.39
CA HIS A 261 23.27 4.41 -0.86
C HIS A 261 22.79 3.36 -1.88
N GLN A 262 22.65 2.10 -1.48
CA GLN A 262 22.42 0.98 -2.40
C GLN A 262 21.65 -0.16 -1.75
N ASN A 263 21.01 -1.00 -2.56
CA ASN A 263 20.37 -2.25 -2.15
C ASN A 263 20.67 -3.43 -3.11
N ARG A 264 21.69 -3.30 -3.97
CA ARG A 264 22.07 -4.24 -5.02
C ARG A 264 23.06 -5.32 -4.57
N VAL A 265 24.07 -4.94 -3.80
CA VAL A 265 25.17 -5.83 -3.38
C VAL A 265 25.22 -5.90 -1.87
N ARG A 266 25.10 -7.09 -1.30
CA ARG A 266 25.38 -7.35 0.11
C ARG A 266 26.48 -8.40 0.20
N ALA A 267 27.51 -8.14 0.99
CA ALA A 267 28.58 -9.09 1.19
C ALA A 267 28.05 -10.33 1.92
N GLU A 268 28.28 -11.52 1.35
CA GLU A 268 27.88 -12.76 2.02
C GLU A 268 28.71 -12.97 3.30
N PRO A 269 28.12 -13.38 4.43
CA PRO A 269 28.86 -13.61 5.66
C PRO A 269 30.03 -14.59 5.46
N GLY A 270 31.24 -14.14 5.77
CA GLY A 270 32.47 -14.91 5.60
C GLY A 270 33.11 -14.86 4.22
N SER A 271 32.48 -14.21 3.23
CA SER A 271 33.09 -13.90 1.93
C SER A 271 34.28 -12.95 2.07
N ALA A 272 35.14 -12.90 1.05
CA ALA A 272 36.25 -11.94 0.99
C ALA A 272 35.76 -10.49 1.17
N LEU A 273 34.65 -10.13 0.53
CA LEU A 273 34.07 -8.79 0.62
C LEU A 273 33.56 -8.46 2.03
N SER A 274 32.97 -9.45 2.73
CA SER A 274 32.51 -9.30 4.11
C SER A 274 33.69 -9.14 5.07
N GLN A 275 34.75 -9.93 4.89
CA GLN A 275 35.98 -9.82 5.68
C GLN A 275 36.63 -8.43 5.49
N LEU A 276 36.71 -7.95 4.26
CA LEU A 276 37.26 -6.64 3.92
C LEU A 276 36.45 -5.49 4.55
N ALA A 277 35.12 -5.53 4.48
CA ALA A 277 34.23 -4.55 5.08
C ALA A 277 34.32 -4.52 6.62
N HIS A 278 34.38 -5.68 7.27
CA HIS A 278 34.53 -5.76 8.72
C HIS A 278 35.92 -5.30 9.19
N ALA A 279 36.98 -5.64 8.44
CA ALA A 279 38.32 -5.15 8.73
C ALA A 279 38.38 -3.62 8.68
N TYR A 280 37.69 -3.01 7.71
CA TYR A 280 37.59 -1.55 7.61
C TYR A 280 36.82 -0.93 8.78
N ALA A 281 35.68 -1.51 9.18
CA ALA A 281 34.94 -1.05 10.38
C ALA A 281 35.80 -1.10 11.65
N GLN A 282 36.54 -2.19 11.85
CA GLN A 282 37.46 -2.34 12.98
C GLN A 282 38.58 -1.31 12.96
N ALA A 283 39.12 -0.98 11.78
CA ALA A 283 40.15 0.04 11.63
C ALA A 283 39.61 1.44 12.00
N ILE A 284 38.37 1.78 11.60
CA ILE A 284 37.73 3.04 12.00
C ILE A 284 37.56 3.09 13.52
N ASP A 285 37.06 2.02 14.14
CA ASP A 285 36.82 1.99 15.58
C ASP A 285 38.13 2.08 16.39
N ALA A 286 39.19 1.43 15.92
CA ALA A 286 40.53 1.57 16.51
C ALA A 286 41.05 3.02 16.40
N ASN A 287 40.83 3.66 15.26
CA ASN A 287 41.29 5.03 15.01
C ASN A 287 40.42 6.11 15.69
N ALA A 288 39.16 5.80 16.02
CA ALA A 288 38.25 6.72 16.71
C ALA A 288 38.81 7.15 18.08
N GLN A 289 39.46 6.24 18.81
CA GLN A 289 40.09 6.55 20.09
C GLN A 289 41.27 7.52 19.93
N ALA A 290 42.11 7.30 18.91
CA ALA A 290 43.27 8.16 18.65
C ALA A 290 42.87 9.57 18.20
N MET A 291 41.75 9.69 17.47
CA MET A 291 41.28 10.96 16.92
C MET A 291 40.35 11.74 17.87
N GLN A 292 39.88 11.12 18.96
CA GLN A 292 38.93 11.72 19.90
C GLN A 292 39.29 13.16 20.34
N PRO A 293 40.56 13.51 20.65
CA PRO A 293 40.92 14.86 21.08
C PRO A 293 40.70 15.95 20.02
N PHE A 294 40.58 15.55 18.75
CA PHE A 294 40.44 16.43 17.60
C PHE A 294 39.01 16.45 17.04
N LEU A 295 38.13 15.54 17.51
CA LEU A 295 36.75 15.47 17.02
C LEU A 295 35.95 16.68 17.52
N GLN A 296 35.41 17.44 16.57
CA GLN A 296 34.51 18.54 16.84
C GLN A 296 33.39 18.61 15.80
N SER A 297 32.33 19.36 16.12
CA SER A 297 31.32 19.71 15.14
C SER A 297 31.93 20.60 14.06
N TYR A 298 31.44 20.46 12.83
CA TYR A 298 31.92 21.22 11.68
C TYR A 298 31.82 22.73 11.92
N SER A 299 32.96 23.43 11.93
CA SER A 299 33.06 24.83 12.38
C SER A 299 32.42 25.88 11.46
N PHE A 300 32.12 25.53 10.22
CA PHE A 300 31.31 26.37 9.33
C PHE A 300 29.81 26.02 9.38
N GLY A 301 29.41 25.08 10.24
CA GLY A 301 28.01 24.68 10.45
C GLY A 301 27.18 25.67 11.28
N THR A 302 27.83 26.66 11.91
CA THR A 302 27.20 27.59 12.85
C THR A 302 27.63 29.04 12.59
N TYR A 303 26.77 29.99 12.95
CA TYR A 303 27.11 31.41 13.09
C TYR A 303 28.13 31.63 14.21
N THR A 304 28.71 32.83 14.30
CA THR A 304 29.71 33.18 15.33
C THR A 304 29.16 33.12 16.78
N ASP A 305 27.84 33.15 16.96
CA ASP A 305 27.17 32.97 18.26
C ASP A 305 26.89 31.49 18.62
N GLY A 306 27.24 30.56 17.73
CA GLY A 306 27.00 29.12 17.89
C GLY A 306 25.63 28.62 17.43
N SER A 307 24.75 29.51 16.93
CA SER A 307 23.48 29.08 16.33
C SER A 307 23.70 28.34 15.01
N PRO A 308 22.93 27.28 14.69
CA PRO A 308 23.13 26.51 13.47
C PRO A 308 22.75 27.33 12.23
N ILE A 309 23.46 27.07 11.12
CA ILE A 309 23.14 27.57 9.78
C ILE A 309 22.43 26.45 9.03
N ASP A 310 21.16 26.66 8.67
CA ASP A 310 20.39 25.66 7.94
C ASP A 310 20.64 25.72 6.41
N GLN A 311 20.22 24.67 5.69
CA GLN A 311 20.48 24.56 4.25
C GLN A 311 19.71 25.63 3.43
N LEU A 312 18.61 26.18 3.96
CA LEU A 312 17.85 27.23 3.28
C LEU A 312 18.59 28.56 3.34
N GLU A 313 19.21 28.89 4.48
CA GLU A 313 20.05 30.08 4.64
C GLU A 313 21.24 30.07 3.67
N ARG A 314 21.89 28.92 3.51
CA ARG A 314 23.00 28.75 2.54
C ARG A 314 22.54 28.96 1.10
N ARG A 315 21.38 28.40 0.74
CA ARG A 315 20.76 28.58 -0.58
C ARG A 315 20.35 30.02 -0.84
N ALA A 316 19.71 30.67 0.14
CA ALA A 316 19.30 32.06 0.02
C ALA A 316 20.50 32.99 -0.21
N PHE A 317 21.59 32.78 0.55
CA PHE A 317 22.83 33.51 0.34
C PHE A 317 23.45 33.22 -1.03
N ARG A 318 23.42 31.97 -1.50
CA ARG A 318 23.93 31.58 -2.82
C ARG A 318 23.17 32.23 -3.98
N ASP A 319 21.86 32.41 -3.85
CA ASP A 319 20.98 32.95 -4.89
C ASP A 319 21.02 34.48 -4.98
N LEU A 320 21.66 35.16 -4.03
CA LEU A 320 21.92 36.60 -4.11
C LEU A 320 22.76 36.97 -5.33
N SER A 321 22.54 38.18 -5.88
CA SER A 321 23.42 38.70 -6.93
C SER A 321 24.83 38.98 -6.38
N ASP A 322 25.83 39.05 -7.25
CA ASP A 322 27.21 39.34 -6.80
C ASP A 322 27.33 40.71 -6.12
N ALA A 323 26.52 41.69 -6.54
CA ALA A 323 26.46 43.00 -5.90
C ALA A 323 25.93 42.91 -4.47
N ASP A 324 24.98 42.00 -4.24
CA ASP A 324 24.28 41.83 -2.96
C ASP A 324 25.13 41.04 -1.98
N LYS A 325 25.78 39.97 -2.47
CA LYS A 325 26.80 39.24 -1.71
C LYS A 325 27.93 40.16 -1.27
N ALA A 326 28.35 41.10 -2.12
CA ALA A 326 29.38 42.08 -1.77
C ALA A 326 28.98 43.04 -0.63
N LEU A 327 27.68 43.20 -0.36
CA LEU A 327 27.19 43.99 0.79
C LEU A 327 27.20 43.19 2.11
N ILE A 328 27.31 41.86 2.05
CA ILE A 328 27.43 41.00 3.23
C ILE A 328 28.91 40.71 3.49
N THR A 329 29.57 41.60 4.23
CA THR A 329 31.01 41.50 4.51
C THR A 329 31.36 40.47 5.59
N ALA A 330 30.38 39.93 6.31
CA ALA A 330 30.59 38.93 7.37
C ALA A 330 29.47 37.86 7.35
N PRO A 331 29.48 36.91 6.40
CA PRO A 331 28.39 35.95 6.20
C PRO A 331 28.01 35.15 7.46
N PHE A 332 29.00 34.82 8.30
CA PHE A 332 28.80 34.07 9.54
C PHE A 332 28.37 34.91 10.75
N ASP A 333 28.17 36.22 10.60
CA ASP A 333 27.58 37.05 11.65
C ASP A 333 26.07 36.75 11.76
N PRO A 334 25.50 36.57 12.96
CA PRO A 334 24.06 36.36 13.14
C PRO A 334 23.18 37.46 12.49
N ALA A 335 23.70 38.67 12.30
CA ALA A 335 23.01 39.75 11.57
C ALA A 335 22.77 39.40 10.10
N THR A 336 23.60 38.56 9.48
CA THR A 336 23.40 38.08 8.10
C THR A 336 22.06 37.39 7.93
N ARG A 337 21.60 36.65 8.95
CA ARG A 337 20.25 36.05 8.98
C ARG A 337 19.17 37.12 8.80
N THR A 338 19.35 38.30 9.37
CA THR A 338 18.41 39.43 9.25
C THR A 338 18.56 40.14 7.90
N GLN A 339 19.77 40.22 7.36
CA GLN A 339 20.04 40.82 6.05
C GLN A 339 19.46 39.97 4.91
N LEU A 340 19.70 38.65 4.90
CA LEU A 340 19.06 37.73 3.96
C LEU A 340 17.52 37.84 4.00
N ALA A 341 16.99 38.19 5.17
CA ALA A 341 15.59 38.42 5.44
C ALA A 341 15.03 39.78 4.98
N THR A 342 15.85 40.84 4.89
CA THR A 342 15.42 42.18 4.44
C THR A 342 15.58 42.35 2.94
N TRP A 343 16.48 41.62 2.30
CA TRP A 343 16.60 41.61 0.85
C TRP A 343 15.46 40.83 0.18
N GLN A 344 14.79 39.98 0.94
CA GLN A 344 13.46 39.46 0.63
C GLN A 344 12.36 40.53 0.61
N GLU A 345 12.57 41.71 1.21
CA GLU A 345 11.60 42.83 1.23
C GLU A 345 11.90 43.91 0.17
N ILE A 346 13.07 43.88 -0.51
CA ILE A 346 13.48 44.91 -1.50
C ILE A 346 13.05 44.56 -2.95
N ASP A 347 12.56 43.35 -3.21
CA ASP A 347 12.05 42.97 -4.54
C ASP A 347 10.59 43.43 -4.80
N ASP A 348 9.98 44.13 -3.85
CA ASP A 348 8.65 44.78 -3.98
C ASP A 348 8.63 45.95 -4.99
N ALA A 349 9.76 46.25 -5.66
CA ALA A 349 9.88 47.27 -6.70
C ALA A 349 9.89 46.72 -8.15
N GLY A 350 9.44 45.48 -8.37
CA GLY A 350 9.06 44.99 -9.71
C GLY A 350 9.98 43.92 -10.34
N GLY A 351 10.76 43.19 -9.54
CA GLY A 351 11.36 41.92 -9.94
C GLY A 351 10.52 40.76 -9.41
N SER A 352 10.26 39.71 -10.22
CA SER A 352 9.62 38.50 -9.71
C SER A 352 10.59 37.74 -8.78
N PRO A 353 10.23 37.49 -7.51
CA PRO A 353 11.02 36.64 -6.64
C PRO A 353 11.06 35.21 -7.18
N SER A 354 12.20 34.54 -7.12
CA SER A 354 12.28 33.11 -7.43
C SER A 354 11.40 32.31 -6.46
N ALA A 355 10.83 31.17 -6.91
CA ALA A 355 9.93 30.32 -6.14
C ALA A 355 10.48 29.87 -4.76
N LEU A 356 11.79 29.98 -4.56
CA LEU A 356 12.49 29.64 -3.33
C LEU A 356 12.41 30.75 -2.26
N LEU A 357 12.42 32.03 -2.67
CA LEU A 357 12.26 33.17 -1.75
C LEU A 357 10.86 33.17 -1.10
N TRP A 358 9.85 32.68 -1.82
CA TRP A 358 8.50 32.48 -1.29
C TRP A 358 8.39 31.34 -0.28
N GLN A 359 9.16 30.26 -0.44
CA GLN A 359 9.22 29.17 0.55
C GLN A 359 9.90 29.62 1.86
N VAL A 360 10.96 30.45 1.77
CA VAL A 360 11.61 31.02 2.96
C VAL A 360 10.68 32.00 3.68
N TRP A 361 9.88 32.79 2.95
CA TRP A 361 8.83 33.63 3.56
C TRP A 361 7.79 32.80 4.32
N GLN A 362 7.25 31.73 3.72
CA GLN A 362 6.28 30.85 4.41
C GLN A 362 6.84 30.20 5.67
N GLU A 363 8.10 29.77 5.64
CA GLU A 363 8.76 29.16 6.80
C GLU A 363 9.07 30.19 7.90
N ARG A 364 9.31 31.46 7.52
CA ARG A 364 9.57 32.59 8.42
C ARG A 364 8.30 33.13 9.07
N THR A 365 7.18 33.21 8.35
CA THR A 365 5.86 33.53 8.93
C THR A 365 5.46 32.48 9.97
N ARG A 366 5.83 31.22 9.73
CA ARG A 366 5.62 30.10 10.66
C ARG A 366 6.54 30.17 11.89
N ARG A 367 7.81 30.58 11.72
CA ARG A 367 8.81 30.66 12.81
C ARG A 367 8.74 31.94 13.66
N LEU A 368 8.43 33.12 13.09
CA LEU A 368 8.25 34.36 13.87
C LEU A 368 7.07 34.26 14.84
N HIS A 369 6.01 33.54 14.44
CA HIS A 369 4.88 33.23 15.31
C HIS A 369 5.24 32.24 16.44
N THR A 370 6.32 31.47 16.29
CA THR A 370 6.72 30.45 17.26
C THR A 370 7.62 31.02 18.37
N GLN A 371 8.40 32.08 18.10
CA GLN A 371 9.31 32.67 19.11
C GLN A 371 8.56 33.55 20.13
N GLU A 372 7.61 34.38 19.68
CA GLU A 372 6.74 35.17 20.57
C GLU A 372 5.79 34.27 21.39
N VAL A 373 5.33 33.18 20.79
CA VAL A 373 4.57 32.14 21.50
C VAL A 373 5.45 31.41 22.50
N LEU A 374 6.71 31.07 22.21
CA LEU A 374 7.58 30.38 23.18
C LEU A 374 7.93 31.23 24.41
N ASP A 375 8.12 32.54 24.24
CA ASP A 375 8.39 33.44 25.38
C ASP A 375 7.12 33.70 26.22
N ALA A 376 5.95 33.78 25.60
CA ALA A 376 4.66 33.83 26.29
C ALA A 376 4.32 32.50 26.98
N THR A 377 4.57 31.37 26.30
CA THR A 377 4.34 30.01 26.82
C THR A 377 5.32 29.68 27.94
N ARG A 378 6.53 30.26 27.96
CA ARG A 378 7.47 30.13 29.08
C ARG A 378 6.97 30.87 30.33
N ALA A 379 6.43 32.08 30.17
CA ALA A 379 5.84 32.84 31.27
C ALA A 379 4.54 32.20 31.79
N ASP A 380 3.73 31.61 30.91
CA ASP A 380 2.52 30.89 31.29
C ASP A 380 2.80 29.48 31.82
N ALA A 381 3.82 28.78 31.31
CA ALA A 381 4.31 27.53 31.89
C ALA A 381 4.90 27.75 33.28
N GLU A 382 5.60 28.85 33.55
CA GLU A 382 6.09 29.17 34.90
C GLU A 382 4.93 29.46 35.88
N ARG A 383 3.86 30.12 35.41
CA ARG A 383 2.62 30.33 36.19
C ARG A 383 1.81 29.05 36.39
N GLU A 384 1.74 28.20 35.37
CA GLU A 384 1.03 26.93 35.39
C GLU A 384 1.79 25.86 36.17
N ILE A 385 3.13 25.83 36.13
CA ILE A 385 3.97 25.00 37.00
C ILE A 385 3.80 25.43 38.45
N ALA A 386 3.76 26.74 38.77
CA ALA A 386 3.49 27.20 40.13
C ALA A 386 2.08 26.82 40.63
N THR A 387 1.08 26.85 39.74
CA THR A 387 -0.30 26.47 40.06
C THR A 387 -0.46 24.96 40.19
N ARG A 388 0.11 24.18 39.27
CA ARG A 388 0.14 22.71 39.31
C ARG A 388 0.97 22.21 40.49
N THR A 389 2.07 22.87 40.88
CA THR A 389 2.84 22.50 42.09
C THR A 389 2.01 22.69 43.36
N ARG A 390 1.16 23.72 43.42
CA ARG A 390 0.18 23.91 44.50
C ARG A 390 -0.92 22.84 44.48
N MET A 391 -1.46 22.53 43.31
CA MET A 391 -2.49 21.49 43.15
C MET A 391 -1.93 20.09 43.45
N TYR A 392 -0.70 19.79 43.04
CA TYR A 392 -0.02 18.53 43.36
C TYR A 392 0.26 18.39 44.87
N ALA A 393 0.52 19.48 45.58
CA ALA A 393 0.66 19.46 47.03
C ALA A 393 -0.70 19.18 47.73
N GLU A 394 -1.79 19.79 47.27
CA GLU A 394 -3.16 19.51 47.76
C GLU A 394 -3.63 18.10 47.39
N GLU A 395 -3.23 17.58 46.23
CA GLU A 395 -3.57 16.25 45.75
C GLU A 395 -2.75 15.16 46.46
N GLN A 396 -1.49 15.43 46.84
CA GLN A 396 -0.71 14.57 47.73
C GLN A 396 -1.32 14.47 49.13
N GLU A 397 -1.90 15.55 49.66
CA GLU A 397 -2.60 15.54 50.94
C GLU A 397 -3.93 14.74 50.86
N ARG A 398 -4.65 14.84 49.73
CA ARG A 398 -5.84 14.00 49.45
C ARG A 398 -5.48 12.53 49.25
N LEU A 399 -4.38 12.23 48.56
CA LEU A 399 -3.88 10.86 48.36
C LEU A 399 -3.39 10.24 49.68
N ALA A 400 -2.73 11.01 50.55
CA ALA A 400 -2.36 10.55 51.89
C ALA A 400 -3.59 10.20 52.74
N THR A 401 -4.66 10.99 52.63
CA THR A 401 -5.94 10.72 53.31
C THR A 401 -6.65 9.48 52.74
N ALA A 402 -6.63 9.30 51.41
CA ALA A 402 -7.21 8.13 50.73
C ALA A 402 -6.41 6.84 51.00
N MET A 403 -5.08 6.93 51.11
CA MET A 403 -4.21 5.81 51.50
C MET A 403 -4.50 5.35 52.94
N GLY A 404 -4.76 6.28 53.87
CA GLY A 404 -5.22 5.93 55.22
C GLY A 404 -6.56 5.18 55.22
N PHE A 405 -7.48 5.53 54.31
CA PHE A 405 -8.76 4.82 54.12
C PHE A 405 -8.56 3.40 53.55
N LEU A 406 -7.62 3.25 52.60
CA LEU A 406 -7.28 1.96 51.98
C LEU A 406 -6.53 1.03 52.95
N GLU A 407 -5.71 1.55 53.85
CA GLU A 407 -5.08 0.76 54.92
C GLU A 407 -6.11 0.25 55.93
N GLN A 408 -7.14 1.05 56.23
CA GLN A 408 -8.24 0.66 57.10
C GLN A 408 -9.16 -0.40 56.45
N GLU A 409 -9.44 -0.29 55.15
CA GLU A 409 -10.12 -1.31 54.35
C GLU A 409 -9.31 -2.61 54.27
N ARG A 410 -7.98 -2.52 54.08
CA ARG A 410 -7.10 -3.69 54.06
C ARG A 410 -7.10 -4.43 55.41
N ALA A 411 -7.16 -3.71 56.54
CA ALA A 411 -7.31 -4.32 57.85
C ALA A 411 -8.66 -5.05 58.01
N ASN A 412 -9.75 -4.49 57.47
CA ASN A 412 -11.07 -5.14 57.47
C ASN A 412 -11.09 -6.40 56.59
N ILE A 413 -10.40 -6.39 55.43
CA ILE A 413 -10.28 -7.55 54.54
C ILE A 413 -9.49 -8.68 55.22
N VAL A 414 -8.43 -8.36 55.95
CA VAL A 414 -7.66 -9.35 56.73
C VAL A 414 -8.53 -9.96 57.83
N ALA A 415 -9.32 -9.15 58.55
CA ALA A 415 -10.25 -9.66 59.56
C ALA A 415 -11.36 -10.56 58.95
N LEU A 416 -11.85 -10.23 57.75
CA LEU A 416 -12.81 -11.06 57.00
C LEU A 416 -12.18 -12.38 56.52
N GLN A 417 -10.89 -12.36 56.16
CA GLN A 417 -10.15 -13.58 55.79
C GLN A 417 -9.96 -14.52 56.99
N GLU A 418 -9.69 -13.98 58.19
CA GLU A 418 -9.62 -14.78 59.42
C GLU A 418 -10.98 -15.38 59.79
N GLN A 419 -12.09 -14.62 59.63
CA GLN A 419 -13.44 -15.17 59.82
C GLN A 419 -13.77 -16.26 58.81
N LYS A 420 -13.38 -16.09 57.53
CA LYS A 420 -13.55 -17.12 56.50
C LYS A 420 -12.80 -18.40 56.86
N GLN A 421 -11.56 -18.27 57.34
CA GLN A 421 -10.74 -19.42 57.71
C GLN A 421 -11.31 -20.15 58.94
N ALA A 422 -11.90 -19.43 59.90
CA ALA A 422 -12.63 -20.04 61.02
C ALA A 422 -13.89 -20.79 60.57
N VAL A 423 -14.63 -20.25 59.59
CA VAL A 423 -15.79 -20.93 59.00
C VAL A 423 -15.38 -22.20 58.23
N GLU A 424 -14.30 -22.13 57.45
CA GLU A 424 -13.76 -23.30 56.73
C GLU A 424 -13.30 -24.41 57.68
N GLN A 425 -12.68 -24.06 58.81
CA GLN A 425 -12.33 -25.02 59.86
C GLN A 425 -13.56 -25.64 60.53
N ALA A 426 -14.61 -24.84 60.78
CA ALA A 426 -15.87 -25.35 61.33
C ALA A 426 -16.59 -26.28 60.36
N VAL A 427 -16.59 -25.97 59.05
CA VAL A 427 -17.11 -26.83 57.99
C VAL A 427 -16.32 -28.14 57.94
N HIS A 428 -14.99 -28.08 57.99
CA HIS A 428 -14.17 -29.28 57.99
C HIS A 428 -14.41 -30.17 59.22
N ALA A 429 -14.59 -29.58 60.40
CA ALA A 429 -14.95 -30.30 61.61
C ALA A 429 -16.34 -30.97 61.51
N LEU A 430 -17.32 -30.26 60.92
CA LEU A 430 -18.66 -30.79 60.64
C LEU A 430 -18.60 -31.97 59.65
N GLU A 431 -17.82 -31.86 58.59
CA GLU A 431 -17.62 -32.96 57.64
C GLU A 431 -16.96 -34.19 58.29
N GLN A 432 -15.99 -33.98 59.18
CA GLN A 432 -15.40 -35.08 59.95
C GLN A 432 -16.43 -35.73 60.89
N HIS A 433 -17.31 -34.93 61.50
CA HIS A 433 -18.39 -35.44 62.32
C HIS A 433 -19.43 -36.23 61.50
N ILE A 434 -19.78 -35.74 60.30
CA ILE A 434 -20.65 -36.45 59.35
C ILE A 434 -20.01 -37.77 58.93
N ARG A 435 -18.72 -37.78 58.57
CA ARG A 435 -17.98 -39.01 58.25
C ARG A 435 -17.96 -40.00 59.42
N GLY A 436 -17.83 -39.50 60.65
CA GLY A 436 -17.94 -40.32 61.86
C GLY A 436 -19.34 -40.91 62.06
N LEU A 437 -20.39 -40.12 61.84
CA LEU A 437 -21.77 -40.59 61.88
C LEU A 437 -22.08 -41.61 60.76
N GLU A 438 -21.54 -41.41 59.56
CA GLU A 438 -21.64 -42.37 58.45
C GLU A 438 -20.93 -43.69 58.77
N GLN A 439 -19.76 -43.64 59.42
CA GLN A 439 -19.08 -44.84 59.90
C GLN A 439 -19.88 -45.55 60.99
N ALA A 440 -20.43 -44.82 61.95
CA ALA A 440 -21.30 -45.38 62.99
C ALA A 440 -22.58 -46.00 62.39
N LEU A 441 -23.17 -45.35 61.37
CA LEU A 441 -24.32 -45.86 60.63
C LEU A 441 -23.97 -47.12 59.85
N ASN A 442 -22.80 -47.18 59.22
CA ASN A 442 -22.33 -48.37 58.51
C ASN A 442 -22.01 -49.53 59.47
N GLN A 443 -21.46 -49.25 60.65
CA GLN A 443 -21.28 -50.27 61.70
C GLN A 443 -22.62 -50.75 62.25
N ALA A 444 -23.60 -49.85 62.44
CA ALA A 444 -24.95 -50.22 62.82
C ALA A 444 -25.61 -51.10 61.74
N HIS A 445 -25.46 -50.75 60.45
CA HIS A 445 -25.96 -51.54 59.31
C HIS A 445 -25.27 -52.90 59.17
N GLN A 446 -23.97 -53.01 59.49
CA GLN A 446 -23.27 -54.30 59.55
C GLN A 446 -23.79 -55.15 60.72
N GLY A 447 -24.01 -54.56 61.90
CA GLY A 447 -24.65 -55.24 63.03
C GLY A 447 -26.11 -55.64 62.73
N THR A 448 -26.85 -54.84 61.96
CA THR A 448 -28.21 -55.20 61.53
C THR A 448 -28.20 -56.30 60.46
N ARG A 449 -27.17 -56.38 59.61
CA ARG A 449 -26.96 -57.48 58.66
C ARG A 449 -26.53 -58.78 59.36
N GLU A 450 -25.73 -58.71 60.42
CA GLU A 450 -25.38 -59.87 61.26
C GLU A 450 -26.58 -60.35 62.11
N LEU A 451 -27.46 -59.42 62.55
CA LEU A 451 -28.74 -59.77 63.18
C LEU A 451 -29.79 -60.28 62.17
N GLN A 452 -29.79 -59.80 60.92
CA GLN A 452 -30.65 -60.31 59.85
C GLN A 452 -30.21 -61.67 59.29
N LEU A 453 -28.95 -62.07 59.50
CA LEU A 453 -28.43 -63.40 59.15
C LEU A 453 -28.58 -64.45 60.28
N SER A 454 -29.14 -64.06 61.45
CA SER A 454 -29.39 -64.99 62.56
C SER A 454 -30.87 -65.20 62.94
N LEU A 455 -31.83 -64.61 62.22
CA LEU A 455 -33.26 -64.83 62.50
C LEU A 455 -34.14 -65.13 61.28
N SER A 456 -33.59 -65.87 60.32
CA SER A 456 -34.34 -66.71 59.39
C SER A 456 -34.24 -68.19 59.77
N TYR A 457 -34.66 -68.53 61.00
CA TYR A 457 -35.34 -69.81 61.27
C TYR A 457 -36.34 -69.63 62.42
N ARG A 458 -37.32 -68.73 62.25
CA ARG A 458 -38.62 -68.88 62.90
C ARG A 458 -39.65 -67.87 62.40
N LEU A 459 -40.54 -68.42 61.58
CA LEU A 459 -41.96 -68.11 61.50
C LEU A 459 -42.33 -66.75 60.88
N GLY A 460 -42.78 -66.88 59.63
CA GLY A 460 -43.79 -65.98 59.09
C GLY A 460 -45.12 -66.07 59.84
N ARG A 461 -46.00 -65.14 59.44
CA ARG A 461 -47.32 -64.74 59.94
C ARG A 461 -47.20 -63.42 60.69
N ALA A 462 -47.93 -62.36 60.34
CA ALA A 462 -49.13 -62.30 59.55
C ALA A 462 -49.48 -60.82 59.33
N LEU A 463 -50.15 -60.58 58.20
CA LEU A 463 -51.33 -59.73 58.09
C LEU A 463 -51.20 -58.21 58.35
N THR A 464 -51.59 -57.46 57.30
CA THR A 464 -52.57 -56.34 57.28
C THR A 464 -52.25 -55.11 58.13
N SER A 465 -51.89 -53.94 57.57
CA SER A 465 -52.75 -52.95 56.85
C SER A 465 -54.06 -52.60 57.60
N PRO A 466 -54.71 -51.44 57.40
CA PRO A 466 -54.24 -50.07 57.12
C PRO A 466 -55.14 -48.97 57.79
N VAL A 467 -54.61 -47.85 58.26
CA VAL A 467 -55.42 -46.62 58.53
C VAL A 467 -54.49 -45.42 58.31
N ARG A 468 -54.53 -44.66 57.20
CA ARG A 468 -55.61 -43.83 56.62
C ARG A 468 -56.28 -42.89 57.62
N TRP A 469 -55.51 -41.94 58.16
CA TRP A 469 -55.92 -40.52 58.23
C TRP A 469 -54.72 -39.62 58.59
N ALA A 470 -54.08 -38.98 57.60
CA ALA A 470 -53.20 -37.83 57.83
C ALA A 470 -53.15 -36.98 56.55
N ARG A 471 -54.14 -36.10 56.43
CA ARG A 471 -54.08 -34.90 55.59
C ARG A 471 -53.13 -33.91 56.28
N GLN A 472 -52.02 -33.58 55.65
CA GLN A 472 -51.54 -32.20 55.65
C GLN A 472 -51.09 -31.84 54.24
N GLN A 473 -51.96 -31.06 53.59
CA GLN A 473 -51.61 -30.18 52.49
C GLN A 473 -50.52 -29.20 52.98
N THR A 474 -49.66 -28.67 52.13
CA THR A 474 -49.99 -27.40 51.44
C THR A 474 -49.17 -27.24 50.17
N VAL A 475 -49.90 -26.82 49.14
CA VAL A 475 -49.50 -26.49 47.77
C VAL A 475 -49.35 -24.97 47.66
N LEU A 476 -48.46 -24.48 46.77
CA LEU A 476 -48.58 -23.34 45.82
C LEU A 476 -47.20 -22.70 45.58
N ARG A 477 -46.59 -22.92 44.39
CA ARG A 477 -46.51 -22.01 43.20
C ARG A 477 -45.53 -20.83 43.43
N THR A 478 -44.51 -20.57 42.61
CA THR A 478 -44.44 -20.54 41.13
C THR A 478 -42.97 -20.60 40.67
N GLY A 479 -42.73 -21.10 39.45
CA GLY A 479 -41.44 -20.89 38.77
C GLY A 479 -40.97 -22.01 37.83
N TYR A 480 -41.86 -22.59 37.03
CA TYR A 480 -41.48 -23.38 35.84
C TYR A 480 -41.09 -22.37 34.75
N HIS A 481 -40.02 -22.67 33.99
CA HIS A 481 -39.37 -21.83 32.96
C HIS A 481 -38.36 -20.79 33.46
N THR A 482 -37.10 -21.20 33.65
CA THR A 482 -35.89 -20.70 32.96
C THR A 482 -34.71 -21.56 33.42
N ALA A 483 -33.71 -21.79 32.55
CA ALA A 483 -32.43 -22.44 32.86
C ALA A 483 -32.42 -23.99 32.95
N ARG A 484 -33.18 -24.64 32.06
CA ARG A 484 -32.81 -25.93 31.45
C ARG A 484 -31.87 -25.73 30.24
N THR A 485 -30.91 -24.81 30.37
CA THR A 485 -29.97 -24.40 29.29
C THR A 485 -28.65 -23.91 29.91
N GLY A 486 -27.85 -24.83 30.47
CA GLY A 486 -26.52 -24.46 30.97
C GLY A 486 -25.60 -25.62 31.37
N MET A 487 -26.14 -26.71 31.89
CA MET A 487 -25.32 -27.78 32.48
C MET A 487 -25.32 -29.11 31.69
N ALA A 488 -25.39 -29.00 30.36
CA ALA A 488 -25.21 -30.12 29.43
C ALA A 488 -24.12 -29.88 28.37
N ARG A 489 -23.30 -28.82 28.50
CA ARG A 489 -22.18 -28.52 27.57
C ARG A 489 -20.77 -28.52 28.20
N LEU A 490 -20.64 -28.81 29.49
CA LEU A 490 -19.32 -28.82 30.18
C LEU A 490 -18.80 -30.21 30.56
N ASN A 491 -19.55 -31.28 30.28
CA ASN A 491 -19.16 -32.65 30.63
C ASN A 491 -18.82 -33.59 29.45
N SER A 492 -18.72 -33.08 28.22
CA SER A 492 -18.24 -33.85 27.05
C SER A 492 -16.83 -33.47 26.54
N TYR A 493 -16.13 -32.52 27.16
CA TYR A 493 -14.74 -32.19 26.77
C TYR A 493 -13.65 -32.80 27.66
N ARG A 494 -14.04 -33.53 28.72
CA ARG A 494 -13.11 -34.06 29.73
C ARG A 494 -12.73 -35.53 29.54
N LYS A 495 -13.03 -36.14 28.38
CA LYS A 495 -12.95 -37.60 28.21
C LYS A 495 -12.34 -38.16 26.92
N THR A 496 -11.50 -37.42 26.18
CA THR A 496 -10.98 -37.96 24.90
C THR A 496 -9.50 -37.78 24.57
N TYR A 497 -8.64 -37.12 25.36
CA TYR A 497 -7.19 -37.25 25.13
C TYR A 497 -6.38 -37.32 26.43
N GLY A 498 -5.85 -38.52 26.68
CA GLY A 498 -5.13 -38.92 27.87
C GLY A 498 -3.68 -38.43 27.90
N TRP A 499 -3.31 -37.82 29.02
CA TRP A 499 -1.94 -37.56 29.42
C TRP A 499 -1.56 -38.56 30.50
N ARG A 500 -0.82 -39.63 30.17
CA ARG A 500 -0.08 -40.41 31.19
C ARG A 500 1.04 -41.34 30.74
N GLU A 501 1.49 -41.31 29.48
CA GLU A 501 2.63 -42.14 29.02
C GLU A 501 3.71 -41.36 28.25
N THR A 502 3.90 -40.07 28.55
CA THR A 502 4.97 -39.25 27.93
C THR A 502 5.77 -38.43 28.96
N GLY A 503 5.64 -38.76 30.25
CA GLY A 503 6.40 -38.14 31.35
C GLY A 503 7.53 -39.01 31.90
N LYS A 504 7.62 -40.29 31.50
CA LYS A 504 8.60 -41.25 32.06
C LYS A 504 9.76 -41.60 31.12
N ALA A 505 9.74 -41.15 29.87
CA ALA A 505 10.87 -41.28 28.94
C ALA A 505 11.80 -40.04 28.93
N LEU A 506 11.36 -38.89 29.45
CA LEU A 506 12.16 -37.66 29.45
C LEU A 506 13.00 -37.47 30.73
N VAL A 507 12.62 -38.13 31.83
CA VAL A 507 13.36 -38.06 33.11
C VAL A 507 14.56 -39.03 33.14
N LYS A 508 14.60 -40.04 32.25
CA LYS A 508 15.73 -40.99 32.14
C LYS A 508 16.80 -40.60 31.11
N LYS A 509 16.56 -39.54 30.32
CA LYS A 509 17.51 -39.04 29.31
C LYS A 509 18.24 -37.75 29.74
N VAL A 510 17.91 -37.21 30.92
CA VAL A 510 18.51 -36.00 31.51
C VAL A 510 19.64 -36.35 32.52
N GLN A 511 20.03 -37.62 32.63
CA GLN A 511 21.06 -38.07 33.58
C GLN A 511 22.29 -38.74 32.94
N HIS A 512 22.49 -38.69 31.62
CA HIS A 512 23.66 -39.33 31.00
C HIS A 512 24.51 -38.49 30.05
N ASP A 513 24.03 -37.36 29.51
CA ASP A 513 24.85 -36.50 28.63
C ASP A 513 24.76 -35.03 29.07
N GLY A 514 25.83 -34.55 29.72
CA GLY A 514 25.89 -33.27 30.42
C GLY A 514 25.64 -32.00 29.58
N LEU A 515 25.42 -30.92 30.33
CA LEU A 515 24.91 -29.59 29.96
C LEU A 515 25.73 -28.75 28.94
N ILE A 516 26.73 -29.30 28.25
CA ILE A 516 27.58 -28.54 27.30
C ILE A 516 27.77 -29.24 25.93
N GLY A 517 27.28 -30.47 25.75
CA GLY A 517 27.44 -31.22 24.49
C GLY A 517 26.26 -31.22 23.51
N ALA A 518 25.06 -30.82 23.95
CA ALA A 518 23.81 -30.97 23.18
C ALA A 518 23.25 -29.66 22.58
N LEU A 519 24.03 -28.57 22.63
CA LEU A 519 23.68 -27.27 22.01
C LEU A 519 24.28 -27.08 20.60
N ARG A 520 24.77 -28.15 19.95
CA ARG A 520 25.44 -28.05 18.63
C ARG A 520 24.82 -28.84 17.48
N THR A 521 23.74 -29.60 17.68
CA THR A 521 23.18 -30.43 16.60
C THR A 521 21.67 -30.52 16.72
N LEU A 522 20.98 -29.47 16.24
CA LEU A 522 19.65 -29.48 15.59
C LEU A 522 19.23 -28.00 15.43
N LYS A 523 19.76 -27.33 14.41
CA LYS A 523 19.13 -26.10 13.88
C LYS A 523 17.83 -26.52 13.17
N PRO A 524 16.67 -25.96 13.52
CA PRO A 524 15.58 -25.84 12.56
C PRO A 524 16.09 -24.97 11.41
N VAL A 525 15.92 -25.45 10.19
CA VAL A 525 16.12 -24.67 8.98
C VAL A 525 15.00 -23.62 8.93
N THR A 526 15.24 -22.44 9.49
CA THR A 526 14.57 -21.22 9.05
C THR A 526 15.29 -20.78 7.78
N PRO A 527 14.59 -20.58 6.65
CA PRO A 527 15.23 -20.04 5.46
C PRO A 527 15.81 -18.64 5.79
N PRO A 528 16.94 -18.25 5.19
CA PRO A 528 17.56 -16.96 5.44
C PRO A 528 16.62 -15.80 5.06
N PRO A 529 16.73 -14.62 5.72
CA PRO A 529 15.91 -13.44 5.42
C PRO A 529 15.90 -13.01 3.94
N GLN A 530 16.92 -13.43 3.17
CA GLN A 530 17.03 -13.20 1.73
C GLN A 530 16.02 -14.01 0.90
N GLU A 531 15.55 -15.19 1.32
CA GLU A 531 14.52 -15.94 0.58
C GLU A 531 13.11 -15.39 0.84
N ILE A 532 12.87 -14.83 2.03
CA ILE A 532 11.64 -14.09 2.35
C ILE A 532 11.67 -12.72 1.67
N ALA A 533 12.81 -12.03 1.62
CA ALA A 533 12.98 -10.79 0.87
C ALA A 533 12.91 -11.00 -0.66
N ALA A 534 13.38 -12.13 -1.20
CA ALA A 534 13.21 -12.51 -2.61
C ALA A 534 11.74 -12.87 -2.94
N ALA A 535 10.98 -13.38 -1.97
CA ALA A 535 9.54 -13.56 -2.09
C ALA A 535 8.75 -12.24 -1.93
N MET A 536 9.30 -11.24 -1.21
CA MET A 536 8.64 -9.97 -0.88
C MET A 536 9.04 -8.78 -1.75
N GLY A 537 10.18 -8.82 -2.46
CA GLY A 537 10.58 -7.87 -3.50
C GLY A 537 9.75 -7.98 -4.79
N ASN A 538 8.95 -9.04 -4.88
CA ASN A 538 7.92 -9.24 -5.91
C ASN A 538 6.51 -8.95 -5.36
N LEU A 539 6.31 -7.86 -4.60
CA LEU A 539 4.96 -7.31 -4.49
C LEU A 539 4.56 -6.90 -5.92
N PRO A 540 3.61 -7.59 -6.56
CA PRO A 540 3.35 -7.38 -7.96
C PRO A 540 2.85 -5.95 -8.13
N LEU A 541 3.67 -5.10 -8.78
CA LEU A 541 3.16 -3.92 -9.46
C LEU A 541 1.94 -4.39 -10.26
N ARG A 542 0.80 -3.72 -10.02
CA ARG A 542 -0.50 -3.96 -10.65
C ARG A 542 -0.30 -4.60 -12.03
N ARG A 543 -0.62 -5.89 -12.17
CA ARG A 543 -0.68 -6.51 -13.50
C ARG A 543 -1.80 -5.78 -14.22
N GLN A 544 -1.45 -4.83 -15.09
CA GLN A 544 -2.41 -4.43 -16.09
C GLN A 544 -2.79 -5.69 -16.86
N PRO A 545 -4.09 -5.96 -17.08
CA PRO A 545 -4.47 -7.06 -17.93
C PRO A 545 -3.72 -6.89 -19.25
N GLU A 546 -2.96 -7.90 -19.67
CA GLU A 546 -2.38 -7.86 -21.01
C GLU A 546 -3.51 -7.59 -22.02
N PRO A 547 -3.26 -6.76 -23.04
CA PRO A 547 -4.24 -6.50 -24.08
C PRO A 547 -4.83 -7.83 -24.56
N LEU A 548 -6.15 -7.89 -24.67
CA LEU A 548 -6.81 -9.12 -25.12
C LEU A 548 -6.31 -9.44 -26.54
N THR A 549 -5.67 -10.59 -26.68
CA THR A 549 -5.23 -11.11 -27.97
C THR A 549 -6.24 -12.14 -28.46
N ALA A 550 -6.46 -12.15 -29.77
CA ALA A 550 -7.27 -13.19 -30.39
C ALA A 550 -6.61 -14.55 -30.15
N HIS A 551 -7.40 -15.55 -29.78
CA HIS A 551 -6.92 -16.90 -29.60
C HIS A 551 -6.45 -17.52 -30.92
N THR A 552 -5.49 -18.45 -30.83
CA THR A 552 -4.94 -19.18 -31.99
C THR A 552 -5.28 -20.66 -31.96
N GLU A 553 -5.70 -21.14 -30.79
CA GLU A 553 -6.07 -22.52 -30.50
C GLU A 553 -7.40 -22.88 -31.15
N THR A 554 -7.54 -24.11 -31.64
CA THR A 554 -8.81 -24.54 -32.24
C THR A 554 -9.86 -24.79 -31.17
N VAL A 555 -11.03 -24.14 -31.29
CA VAL A 555 -12.13 -24.34 -30.33
C VAL A 555 -13.34 -24.99 -31.00
N ASP A 556 -13.83 -26.10 -30.45
CA ASP A 556 -15.13 -26.67 -30.82
C ASP A 556 -16.22 -26.20 -29.87
N ILE A 557 -17.22 -25.50 -30.37
CA ILE A 557 -18.41 -25.10 -29.61
C ILE A 557 -19.51 -26.13 -29.89
N VAL A 558 -19.93 -26.83 -28.84
CA VAL A 558 -21.00 -27.83 -28.87
C VAL A 558 -22.25 -27.23 -28.25
N VAL A 559 -23.31 -27.10 -29.04
CA VAL A 559 -24.62 -26.61 -28.57
C VAL A 559 -25.62 -27.76 -28.56
N CYS A 560 -26.08 -28.13 -27.36
CA CYS A 560 -27.10 -29.16 -27.18
C CYS A 560 -28.50 -28.53 -27.23
N ILE A 561 -29.36 -29.03 -28.10
CA ILE A 561 -30.63 -28.39 -28.46
C ILE A 561 -31.78 -29.35 -28.18
N HIS A 562 -32.79 -28.89 -27.43
CA HIS A 562 -34.06 -29.57 -27.26
C HIS A 562 -35.21 -28.56 -27.14
N ASN A 563 -35.92 -28.32 -28.25
CA ASN A 563 -37.00 -27.32 -28.37
C ASN A 563 -36.53 -25.88 -28.05
N ALA A 564 -37.44 -24.98 -27.63
CA ALA A 564 -37.18 -23.56 -27.37
C ALA A 564 -36.62 -22.78 -28.60
N PRO A 565 -37.37 -22.72 -29.71
CA PRO A 565 -36.86 -22.20 -30.98
C PRO A 565 -36.32 -20.76 -30.92
N ASN A 566 -36.91 -19.90 -30.08
CA ASN A 566 -36.44 -18.51 -29.91
C ASN A 566 -35.11 -18.43 -29.16
N ASP A 567 -34.95 -19.20 -28.09
CA ASP A 567 -33.71 -19.24 -27.32
C ASP A 567 -32.56 -19.81 -28.16
N VAL A 568 -32.84 -20.90 -28.90
CA VAL A 568 -31.89 -21.49 -29.86
C VAL A 568 -31.49 -20.47 -30.93
N ARG A 569 -32.44 -19.70 -31.48
CA ARG A 569 -32.13 -18.62 -32.44
C ARG A 569 -31.18 -17.59 -31.84
N ASN A 570 -31.51 -17.08 -30.65
CA ASN A 570 -30.69 -16.07 -29.96
C ASN A 570 -29.29 -16.59 -29.66
N CYS A 571 -29.17 -17.83 -29.16
CA CYS A 571 -27.89 -18.47 -28.88
C CYS A 571 -27.03 -18.58 -30.14
N LEU A 572 -27.54 -19.20 -31.20
CA LEU A 572 -26.78 -19.41 -32.43
C LEU A 572 -26.39 -18.09 -33.12
N HIS A 573 -27.27 -17.10 -33.15
CA HIS A 573 -26.93 -15.78 -33.68
C HIS A 573 -25.87 -15.06 -32.84
N SER A 574 -25.92 -15.17 -31.51
CA SER A 574 -24.91 -14.58 -30.63
C SER A 574 -23.53 -15.22 -30.85
N VAL A 575 -23.46 -16.55 -31.05
CA VAL A 575 -22.22 -17.26 -31.37
C VAL A 575 -21.62 -16.73 -32.67
N LEU A 576 -22.42 -16.61 -33.74
CA LEU A 576 -21.93 -16.08 -35.02
C LEU A 576 -21.45 -14.63 -34.91
N ARG A 577 -22.13 -13.81 -34.10
CA ARG A 577 -21.86 -12.37 -33.97
C ARG A 577 -20.61 -12.08 -33.14
N HIS A 578 -20.38 -12.84 -32.06
CA HIS A 578 -19.43 -12.49 -31.02
C HIS A 578 -18.21 -13.41 -30.92
N THR A 579 -18.12 -14.45 -31.77
CA THR A 579 -17.02 -15.42 -31.73
C THR A 579 -16.09 -15.22 -32.92
N ALA A 580 -14.83 -14.88 -32.64
CA ALA A 580 -13.78 -14.81 -33.64
C ALA A 580 -13.24 -16.20 -33.99
N ALA A 581 -12.76 -16.40 -35.22
CA ALA A 581 -12.05 -17.61 -35.63
C ALA A 581 -10.65 -17.69 -34.97
N PRO A 582 -10.10 -18.89 -34.71
CA PRO A 582 -10.55 -20.21 -35.19
C PRO A 582 -11.52 -20.96 -34.25
N TYR A 583 -12.76 -21.19 -34.70
CA TYR A 583 -13.70 -22.09 -34.03
C TYR A 583 -14.49 -22.96 -35.02
N ARG A 584 -15.06 -24.06 -34.53
CA ARG A 584 -16.05 -24.88 -35.24
C ARG A 584 -17.28 -25.09 -34.37
N LEU A 585 -18.45 -25.00 -34.99
CA LEU A 585 -19.73 -25.18 -34.31
C LEU A 585 -20.29 -26.59 -34.59
N ILE A 586 -20.68 -27.30 -33.53
CA ILE A 586 -21.28 -28.62 -33.55
C ILE A 586 -22.64 -28.52 -32.85
N LEU A 587 -23.71 -28.79 -33.58
CA LEU A 587 -25.07 -28.76 -33.08
C LEU A 587 -25.52 -30.20 -32.78
N VAL A 588 -26.01 -30.44 -31.57
CA VAL A 588 -26.59 -31.73 -31.18
C VAL A 588 -28.07 -31.53 -30.87
N ASP A 589 -28.94 -31.87 -31.82
CA ASP A 589 -30.39 -31.81 -31.66
C ASP A 589 -30.91 -33.10 -31.03
N ASP A 590 -31.30 -33.03 -29.77
CA ASP A 590 -31.76 -34.17 -28.97
C ASP A 590 -33.28 -34.37 -29.09
N GLY A 591 -33.76 -34.67 -30.30
CA GLY A 591 -35.16 -35.01 -30.54
C GLY A 591 -36.12 -33.82 -30.42
N SER A 592 -35.74 -32.64 -30.92
CA SER A 592 -36.64 -31.48 -30.97
C SER A 592 -37.83 -31.68 -31.93
N GLN A 593 -38.93 -30.98 -31.62
CA GLN A 593 -40.12 -30.89 -32.46
C GLN A 593 -39.84 -30.14 -33.77
N GLU A 594 -40.75 -30.26 -34.74
CA GLU A 594 -40.53 -29.82 -36.13
C GLU A 594 -40.10 -28.36 -36.25
N GLU A 595 -40.65 -27.45 -35.44
CA GLU A 595 -40.31 -26.02 -35.49
C GLU A 595 -38.82 -25.77 -35.23
N THR A 596 -38.30 -26.26 -34.10
CA THR A 596 -36.87 -26.14 -33.75
C THR A 596 -36.00 -26.99 -34.68
N ALA A 597 -36.44 -28.21 -35.00
CA ALA A 597 -35.73 -29.13 -35.89
C ALA A 597 -35.51 -28.57 -37.30
N ALA A 598 -36.54 -27.95 -37.87
CA ALA A 598 -36.46 -27.30 -39.18
C ALA A 598 -35.47 -26.12 -39.14
N TYR A 599 -35.57 -25.26 -38.12
CA TYR A 599 -34.66 -24.14 -37.95
C TYR A 599 -33.20 -24.58 -37.84
N VAL A 600 -32.89 -25.53 -36.96
CA VAL A 600 -31.52 -26.02 -36.73
C VAL A 600 -30.94 -26.66 -37.99
N ARG A 601 -31.76 -27.40 -38.74
CA ARG A 601 -31.36 -28.02 -40.02
C ARG A 601 -31.03 -26.98 -41.09
N THR A 602 -31.87 -25.96 -41.23
CA THR A 602 -31.63 -24.84 -42.15
C THR A 602 -30.37 -24.07 -41.76
N PHE A 603 -30.24 -23.70 -40.47
CA PHE A 603 -29.07 -23.02 -39.96
C PHE A 603 -27.78 -23.83 -40.20
N ALA A 604 -27.81 -25.14 -39.96
CA ALA A 604 -26.67 -26.01 -40.18
C ALA A 604 -26.20 -26.04 -41.64
N GLN A 605 -27.16 -26.07 -42.57
CA GLN A 605 -26.89 -26.04 -44.01
C GLN A 605 -26.34 -24.68 -44.47
N GLU A 606 -26.93 -23.58 -44.01
CA GLU A 606 -26.54 -22.22 -44.41
C GLU A 606 -25.15 -21.83 -43.89
N GLN A 607 -24.83 -22.20 -42.64
CA GLN A 607 -23.56 -21.86 -42.00
C GLN A 607 -22.47 -22.93 -42.20
N GLY A 608 -22.81 -24.07 -42.83
CA GLY A 608 -21.87 -25.18 -43.02
C GLY A 608 -21.41 -25.83 -41.71
N VAL A 609 -22.25 -25.84 -40.68
CA VAL A 609 -21.91 -26.36 -39.35
C VAL A 609 -22.36 -27.81 -39.17
N GLN A 610 -21.67 -28.58 -38.31
CA GLN A 610 -21.96 -29.99 -38.14
C GLN A 610 -23.24 -30.18 -37.31
N LEU A 611 -24.18 -30.98 -37.80
CA LEU A 611 -25.42 -31.32 -37.10
C LEU A 611 -25.47 -32.83 -36.78
N ILE A 612 -25.68 -33.15 -35.50
CA ILE A 612 -25.95 -34.49 -34.99
C ILE A 612 -27.39 -34.48 -34.47
N ARG A 613 -28.28 -35.28 -35.06
CA ARG A 613 -29.69 -35.35 -34.64
C ARG A 613 -30.01 -36.70 -34.02
N ASN A 614 -30.63 -36.69 -32.84
CA ASN A 614 -31.34 -37.84 -32.28
C ASN A 614 -32.82 -37.78 -32.67
N GLU A 615 -33.43 -38.93 -33.00
CA GLU A 615 -34.86 -39.01 -33.31
C GLU A 615 -35.76 -38.87 -32.06
N GLN A 616 -35.24 -39.21 -30.89
CA GLN A 616 -35.93 -39.10 -29.61
C GLN A 616 -34.99 -38.46 -28.59
N ALA A 617 -35.55 -37.69 -27.66
CA ALA A 617 -34.79 -37.04 -26.60
C ALA A 617 -34.17 -38.08 -25.66
N LYS A 618 -32.83 -38.11 -25.62
CA LYS A 618 -32.04 -39.03 -24.79
C LYS A 618 -31.57 -38.38 -23.49
N GLY A 619 -31.65 -37.05 -23.39
CA GLY A 619 -31.21 -36.28 -22.23
C GLY A 619 -29.89 -35.54 -22.50
N TYR A 620 -29.69 -34.44 -21.78
CA TYR A 620 -28.57 -33.52 -21.97
C TYR A 620 -27.20 -34.21 -21.92
N THR A 621 -26.97 -35.06 -20.91
CA THR A 621 -25.68 -35.76 -20.71
C THR A 621 -25.27 -36.58 -21.94
N LEU A 622 -26.22 -37.27 -22.57
CA LEU A 622 -25.97 -38.07 -23.77
C LEU A 622 -25.72 -37.18 -25.00
N ALA A 623 -26.49 -36.10 -25.16
CA ALA A 623 -26.28 -35.14 -26.24
C ALA A 623 -24.92 -34.43 -26.13
N ALA A 624 -24.56 -33.96 -24.92
CA ALA A 624 -23.27 -33.34 -24.63
C ALA A 624 -22.12 -34.29 -24.97
N ASN A 625 -22.21 -35.56 -24.55
CA ASN A 625 -21.18 -36.55 -24.85
C ASN A 625 -21.10 -36.92 -26.35
N GLN A 626 -22.20 -36.88 -27.11
CA GLN A 626 -22.13 -37.01 -28.57
C GLN A 626 -21.32 -35.87 -29.20
N GLY A 627 -21.54 -34.64 -28.74
CA GLY A 627 -20.76 -33.49 -29.17
C GLY A 627 -19.29 -33.57 -28.75
N LEU A 628 -19.00 -33.94 -27.50
CA LEU A 628 -17.62 -34.15 -27.01
C LEU A 628 -16.89 -35.19 -27.87
N ARG A 629 -17.54 -36.30 -28.22
CA ARG A 629 -16.94 -37.34 -29.09
C ARG A 629 -16.74 -36.90 -30.54
N ALA A 630 -17.55 -35.97 -31.03
CA ALA A 630 -17.40 -35.40 -32.37
C ALA A 630 -16.35 -34.28 -32.45
N SER A 631 -16.00 -33.68 -31.31
CA SER A 631 -15.00 -32.62 -31.21
C SER A 631 -13.57 -33.13 -31.33
N THR A 632 -12.69 -32.30 -31.91
CA THR A 632 -11.24 -32.53 -32.09
C THR A 632 -10.39 -31.30 -31.74
N GLY A 633 -10.99 -30.17 -31.37
CA GLY A 633 -10.27 -28.94 -31.03
C GLY A 633 -9.46 -29.04 -29.74
N ASP A 634 -8.51 -28.11 -29.58
CA ASP A 634 -7.65 -27.93 -28.40
C ASP A 634 -8.50 -27.63 -27.15
N TYR A 635 -9.58 -26.88 -27.34
CA TYR A 635 -10.62 -26.66 -26.34
C TYR A 635 -12.00 -27.03 -26.88
N VAL A 636 -12.88 -27.47 -26.00
CA VAL A 636 -14.27 -27.81 -26.32
C VAL A 636 -15.20 -27.06 -25.37
N VAL A 637 -16.09 -26.24 -25.89
CA VAL A 637 -17.12 -25.55 -25.10
C VAL A 637 -18.42 -26.32 -25.19
N LEU A 638 -18.95 -26.77 -24.06
CA LEU A 638 -20.35 -27.17 -23.93
C LEU A 638 -21.17 -25.93 -23.61
N LEU A 639 -22.03 -25.51 -24.53
CA LEU A 639 -22.84 -24.31 -24.41
C LEU A 639 -24.33 -24.69 -24.41
N ASN A 640 -25.07 -24.25 -23.40
CA ASN A 640 -26.51 -24.44 -23.37
C ASN A 640 -27.20 -23.60 -24.45
N SER A 641 -28.26 -24.14 -25.05
CA SER A 641 -29.01 -23.49 -26.13
C SER A 641 -29.85 -22.28 -25.71
N ASP A 642 -29.92 -21.98 -24.40
CA ASP A 642 -30.60 -20.82 -23.83
C ASP A 642 -29.64 -19.79 -23.24
N THR A 643 -28.46 -19.69 -23.84
CA THR A 643 -27.44 -18.69 -23.52
C THR A 643 -27.31 -17.67 -24.65
N ILE A 644 -26.87 -16.47 -24.29
CA ILE A 644 -26.46 -15.43 -25.23
C ILE A 644 -25.02 -15.08 -24.90
N VAL A 645 -24.09 -15.44 -25.80
CA VAL A 645 -22.67 -15.12 -25.64
C VAL A 645 -22.40 -13.67 -26.06
N THR A 646 -21.38 -13.05 -25.48
CA THR A 646 -21.12 -11.60 -25.61
C THR A 646 -19.77 -11.34 -26.30
N PRO A 647 -19.44 -10.09 -26.68
CA PRO A 647 -18.17 -9.77 -27.33
C PRO A 647 -16.96 -10.35 -26.60
N ASP A 648 -16.05 -10.93 -27.37
CA ASP A 648 -14.78 -11.53 -26.96
C ASP A 648 -14.87 -12.65 -25.90
N TRP A 649 -16.05 -13.19 -25.63
CA TRP A 649 -16.27 -14.19 -24.57
C TRP A 649 -15.31 -15.39 -24.70
N LEU A 650 -15.10 -15.88 -25.92
CA LEU A 650 -14.26 -17.04 -26.18
C LEU A 650 -12.78 -16.74 -26.00
N ASP A 651 -12.30 -15.62 -26.53
CA ASP A 651 -10.91 -15.16 -26.36
C ASP A 651 -10.56 -15.03 -24.87
N ARG A 652 -11.49 -14.49 -24.07
CA ARG A 652 -11.32 -14.32 -22.63
C ARG A 652 -11.30 -15.66 -21.89
N MET A 653 -12.17 -16.60 -22.24
CA MET A 653 -12.12 -17.95 -21.66
C MET A 653 -10.83 -18.69 -22.03
N VAL A 654 -10.35 -18.58 -23.27
CA VAL A 654 -9.06 -19.16 -23.69
C VAL A 654 -7.91 -18.50 -22.94
N ARG A 655 -7.93 -17.17 -22.77
CA ARG A 655 -6.95 -16.43 -21.96
C ARG A 655 -6.92 -16.94 -20.51
N CYS A 656 -8.09 -17.14 -19.90
CA CYS A 656 -8.22 -17.75 -18.58
C CYS A 656 -7.57 -19.15 -18.55
N ALA A 657 -7.89 -20.02 -19.52
CA ALA A 657 -7.31 -21.36 -19.60
C ALA A 657 -5.78 -21.34 -19.78
N ARG A 658 -5.23 -20.39 -20.54
CA ARG A 658 -3.79 -20.24 -20.76
C ARG A 658 -3.02 -19.68 -19.57
N SER A 659 -3.72 -19.00 -18.65
CA SER A 659 -3.09 -18.36 -17.49
C SER A 659 -2.37 -19.36 -16.57
N SER A 660 -2.74 -20.65 -16.62
CA SER A 660 -2.02 -21.72 -15.96
C SER A 660 -2.17 -23.03 -16.73
N PRO A 661 -1.09 -23.81 -16.91
CA PRO A 661 -1.17 -25.13 -17.53
C PRO A 661 -2.00 -26.12 -16.68
N ARG A 662 -2.28 -25.80 -15.41
CA ARG A 662 -3.13 -26.64 -14.54
C ARG A 662 -4.62 -26.40 -14.72
N ILE A 663 -5.03 -25.32 -15.39
CA ILE A 663 -6.45 -25.03 -15.63
C ILE A 663 -6.94 -25.94 -16.75
N GLY A 664 -7.82 -26.87 -16.36
CA GLY A 664 -8.41 -27.86 -17.23
C GLY A 664 -9.82 -27.52 -17.70
N VAL A 665 -10.57 -26.77 -16.88
CA VAL A 665 -11.95 -26.38 -17.17
C VAL A 665 -12.19 -24.93 -16.79
N VAL A 666 -12.89 -24.19 -17.66
CA VAL A 666 -13.23 -22.78 -17.49
C VAL A 666 -14.72 -22.53 -17.68
N GLY A 667 -15.31 -21.67 -16.84
CA GLY A 667 -16.66 -21.13 -17.04
C GLY A 667 -16.70 -19.60 -16.87
N PRO A 668 -17.59 -18.89 -17.57
CA PRO A 668 -17.74 -17.43 -17.45
C PRO A 668 -18.63 -17.05 -16.25
N VAL A 669 -18.70 -15.76 -15.92
CA VAL A 669 -19.75 -15.23 -15.02
C VAL A 669 -21.07 -15.02 -15.77
N SER A 670 -22.19 -14.94 -15.03
CA SER A 670 -23.53 -14.81 -15.63
C SER A 670 -24.50 -14.05 -14.72
N ASN A 671 -25.67 -13.67 -15.25
CA ASN A 671 -26.79 -13.16 -14.45
C ASN A 671 -27.33 -14.24 -13.49
N THR A 672 -27.36 -15.52 -13.88
CA THR A 672 -27.92 -16.57 -13.03
C THR A 672 -27.20 -17.91 -13.26
N ALA A 673 -26.17 -18.14 -12.44
CA ALA A 673 -25.29 -19.30 -12.55
C ALA A 673 -24.78 -19.77 -11.17
N SER A 674 -25.66 -19.84 -10.19
CA SER A 674 -25.32 -20.23 -8.81
C SER A 674 -24.18 -19.35 -8.24
N TRP A 675 -23.01 -19.93 -7.94
CA TRP A 675 -21.84 -19.20 -7.47
C TRP A 675 -21.15 -18.37 -8.57
N GLN A 676 -21.48 -18.51 -9.85
CA GLN A 676 -20.97 -17.62 -10.92
C GLN A 676 -21.89 -16.41 -11.17
N SER A 677 -22.94 -16.24 -10.36
CA SER A 677 -23.89 -15.12 -10.50
C SER A 677 -23.26 -13.79 -10.07
N VAL A 678 -23.52 -12.75 -10.86
CA VAL A 678 -23.16 -11.35 -10.62
C VAL A 678 -24.36 -10.44 -10.96
N PRO A 679 -24.56 -9.30 -10.25
CA PRO A 679 -23.83 -8.85 -9.06
C PRO A 679 -24.16 -9.64 -7.79
N VAL A 680 -25.38 -10.17 -7.62
CA VAL A 680 -25.79 -10.87 -6.39
C VAL A 680 -25.95 -12.37 -6.61
N ILE A 681 -25.71 -13.15 -5.55
CA ILE A 681 -25.86 -14.61 -5.56
C ILE A 681 -27.23 -15.08 -5.10
N PHE A 682 -27.82 -14.37 -4.14
CA PHE A 682 -29.12 -14.72 -3.57
C PHE A 682 -30.09 -13.55 -3.69
N ASN A 683 -31.36 -13.86 -3.89
CA ASN A 683 -32.45 -12.90 -3.74
C ASN A 683 -32.82 -12.73 -2.25
N ASP A 684 -33.76 -11.81 -1.97
CA ASP A 684 -34.20 -11.51 -0.61
C ASP A 684 -34.86 -12.69 0.11
N GLU A 685 -35.31 -13.70 -0.63
CA GLU A 685 -35.93 -14.93 -0.12
C GLU A 685 -34.90 -16.03 0.18
N GLY A 686 -33.63 -15.81 -0.14
CA GLY A 686 -32.53 -16.76 0.06
C GLY A 686 -32.37 -17.81 -1.06
N ASP A 687 -33.12 -17.68 -2.15
CA ASP A 687 -32.97 -18.48 -3.38
C ASP A 687 -31.93 -17.83 -4.32
N TRP A 688 -31.46 -18.56 -5.34
CA TRP A 688 -30.51 -18.02 -6.33
C TRP A 688 -31.10 -16.80 -7.06
N ALA A 689 -30.30 -15.75 -7.21
CA ALA A 689 -30.72 -14.52 -7.87
C ALA A 689 -30.79 -14.65 -9.41
N ASP A 690 -31.75 -13.95 -10.01
CA ASP A 690 -31.94 -13.89 -11.46
C ASP A 690 -31.19 -12.72 -12.13
N ASN A 691 -30.73 -11.74 -11.33
CA ASN A 691 -30.00 -10.52 -11.73
C ASN A 691 -30.51 -9.89 -13.06
N PRO A 692 -31.75 -9.38 -13.10
CA PRO A 692 -32.29 -8.77 -14.32
C PRO A 692 -31.49 -7.51 -14.68
N LEU A 693 -31.09 -7.38 -15.94
CA LEU A 693 -30.33 -6.23 -16.42
C LEU A 693 -31.04 -4.90 -16.09
N PRO A 694 -30.30 -3.83 -15.76
CA PRO A 694 -30.88 -2.49 -15.59
C PRO A 694 -31.65 -2.04 -16.83
N GLU A 695 -32.67 -1.20 -16.63
CA GLU A 695 -33.43 -0.61 -17.72
C GLU A 695 -32.48 0.09 -18.71
N GLY A 696 -32.67 -0.07 -20.02
CA GLY A 696 -31.80 0.53 -21.03
C GLY A 696 -30.40 -0.09 -21.21
N MET A 697 -29.96 -1.02 -20.35
CA MET A 697 -28.68 -1.72 -20.50
C MET A 697 -28.82 -2.95 -21.41
N SER A 698 -27.96 -3.07 -22.43
CA SER A 698 -27.88 -4.30 -23.24
C SER A 698 -26.99 -5.38 -22.61
N ILE A 699 -27.13 -6.63 -23.06
CA ILE A 699 -26.26 -7.74 -22.64
C ILE A 699 -24.77 -7.43 -22.96
N ASP A 700 -24.51 -6.79 -24.10
CA ASP A 700 -23.15 -6.39 -24.49
C ASP A 700 -22.58 -5.29 -23.58
N ASP A 701 -23.41 -4.36 -23.10
CA ASP A 701 -22.99 -3.33 -22.15
C ASP A 701 -22.62 -3.94 -20.81
N MET A 702 -23.40 -4.91 -20.33
CA MET A 702 -23.06 -5.65 -19.12
C MET A 702 -21.73 -6.40 -19.26
N ALA A 703 -21.48 -7.03 -20.42
CA ALA A 703 -20.21 -7.69 -20.68
C ALA A 703 -19.02 -6.71 -20.66
N ARG A 704 -19.17 -5.53 -21.30
CA ARG A 704 -18.15 -4.47 -21.28
C ARG A 704 -17.91 -3.94 -19.87
N LEU A 705 -18.98 -3.76 -19.10
CA LEU A 705 -18.91 -3.33 -17.70
C LEU A 705 -18.12 -4.35 -16.86
N ILE A 706 -18.47 -5.64 -16.93
CA ILE A 706 -17.74 -6.71 -16.23
C ILE A 706 -16.26 -6.71 -16.63
N ALA A 707 -15.97 -6.68 -17.94
CA ALA A 707 -14.60 -6.66 -18.43
C ALA A 707 -13.80 -5.44 -17.92
N SER A 708 -14.46 -4.28 -17.79
CA SER A 708 -13.82 -3.04 -17.31
C SER A 708 -13.51 -3.04 -15.81
N VAL A 709 -14.30 -3.79 -15.02
CA VAL A 709 -14.14 -3.89 -13.57
C VAL A 709 -13.48 -5.20 -13.14
N SER A 710 -13.19 -6.11 -14.06
CA SER A 710 -12.54 -7.38 -13.75
C SER A 710 -11.08 -7.16 -13.35
N GLY A 711 -10.61 -8.01 -12.41
CA GLY A 711 -9.20 -8.08 -12.05
C GLY A 711 -8.40 -9.06 -12.90
N CYS A 712 -9.07 -9.80 -13.81
CA CYS A 712 -8.50 -10.93 -14.56
C CYS A 712 -7.77 -11.92 -13.64
N GLN A 713 -8.34 -12.21 -12.48
CA GLN A 713 -7.72 -13.04 -11.43
C GLN A 713 -7.94 -14.54 -11.67
N TYR A 714 -8.93 -14.90 -12.50
CA TYR A 714 -9.26 -16.28 -12.87
C TYR A 714 -9.39 -17.23 -11.67
N PRO A 715 -10.29 -16.94 -10.70
CA PRO A 715 -10.34 -17.66 -9.44
C PRO A 715 -10.58 -19.15 -9.63
N SER A 716 -9.79 -19.95 -8.92
CA SER A 716 -10.00 -21.40 -8.86
C SER A 716 -11.21 -21.74 -8.00
N VAL A 717 -12.04 -22.66 -8.47
CA VAL A 717 -13.31 -23.05 -7.84
C VAL A 717 -13.42 -24.57 -7.77
N GLY A 718 -14.27 -25.07 -6.88
CA GLY A 718 -14.55 -26.51 -6.76
C GLY A 718 -15.65 -26.99 -7.70
N PHE A 719 -16.53 -26.09 -8.13
CA PHE A 719 -17.64 -26.39 -9.04
C PHE A 719 -17.86 -25.24 -10.03
N LEU A 720 -18.18 -25.59 -11.26
CA LEU A 720 -18.65 -24.68 -12.31
C LEU A 720 -20.06 -25.08 -12.74
N ASN A 721 -20.91 -24.10 -13.00
CA ASN A 721 -22.24 -24.28 -13.54
C ASN A 721 -22.15 -24.69 -15.03
N GLY A 722 -22.93 -25.70 -15.42
CA GLY A 722 -22.86 -26.33 -16.74
C GLY A 722 -23.41 -25.53 -17.91
N PHE A 723 -23.92 -24.30 -17.70
CA PHE A 723 -24.52 -23.48 -18.77
C PHE A 723 -23.52 -23.08 -19.88
N CYS A 724 -22.25 -22.92 -19.51
CA CYS A 724 -21.15 -22.64 -20.42
C CYS A 724 -19.87 -23.22 -19.82
N TYR A 725 -19.36 -24.31 -20.39
CA TYR A 725 -18.35 -25.16 -19.78
C TYR A 725 -17.26 -25.50 -20.80
N MET A 726 -16.12 -24.80 -20.74
CA MET A 726 -14.98 -25.01 -21.63
C MET A 726 -14.01 -26.02 -21.03
N ILE A 727 -13.66 -27.05 -21.78
CA ILE A 727 -12.81 -28.16 -21.36
C ILE A 727 -11.57 -28.21 -22.25
N ARG A 728 -10.38 -28.28 -21.66
CA ARG A 728 -9.13 -28.55 -22.37
C ARG A 728 -9.14 -29.99 -22.90
N ARG A 729 -8.69 -30.20 -24.14
CA ARG A 729 -8.63 -31.54 -24.77
C ARG A 729 -7.96 -32.59 -23.88
N GLU A 730 -6.82 -32.26 -23.28
CA GLU A 730 -6.08 -33.14 -22.38
C GLU A 730 -6.92 -33.63 -21.18
N VAL A 731 -7.88 -32.83 -20.71
CA VAL A 731 -8.80 -33.26 -19.65
C VAL A 731 -9.79 -34.29 -20.17
N ILE A 732 -10.31 -34.11 -21.39
CA ILE A 732 -11.20 -35.10 -22.01
C ILE A 732 -10.45 -36.42 -22.21
N ASP A 733 -9.19 -36.35 -22.66
CA ASP A 733 -8.37 -37.54 -22.92
C ASP A 733 -7.97 -38.28 -21.64
N THR A 734 -7.84 -37.57 -20.51
CA THR A 734 -7.43 -38.15 -19.21
C THR A 734 -8.61 -38.53 -18.32
N VAL A 735 -9.64 -37.69 -18.21
CA VAL A 735 -10.80 -37.84 -17.32
C VAL A 735 -11.97 -38.54 -18.03
N GLY A 736 -11.99 -38.52 -19.36
CA GLY A 736 -13.08 -39.03 -20.18
C GLY A 736 -14.22 -38.04 -20.36
N VAL A 737 -15.41 -38.54 -20.67
CA VAL A 737 -16.63 -37.77 -20.89
C VAL A 737 -17.53 -37.74 -19.63
N PHE A 738 -18.73 -37.17 -19.70
CA PHE A 738 -19.69 -37.19 -18.59
C PHE A 738 -20.18 -38.61 -18.30
N ASP A 739 -20.50 -38.91 -17.03
CA ASP A 739 -20.99 -40.22 -16.59
C ASP A 739 -22.47 -40.40 -17.00
N GLU A 740 -22.67 -41.09 -18.11
CA GLU A 740 -23.99 -41.39 -18.68
C GLU A 740 -24.79 -42.37 -17.81
N ASP A 741 -24.13 -43.23 -17.04
CA ASP A 741 -24.82 -44.28 -16.25
C ASP A 741 -25.47 -43.68 -15.00
N THR A 742 -24.74 -42.82 -14.29
CA THR A 742 -25.19 -42.23 -13.03
C THR A 742 -26.04 -40.97 -13.27
N PHE A 743 -25.71 -40.17 -14.28
CA PHE A 743 -26.31 -38.85 -14.52
C PHE A 743 -27.03 -38.74 -15.88
N ALA A 744 -27.57 -39.85 -16.42
CA ALA A 744 -28.33 -39.87 -17.69
C ALA A 744 -29.42 -38.78 -17.80
N LYS A 745 -30.05 -38.42 -16.67
CA LYS A 745 -31.20 -37.49 -16.61
C LYS A 745 -30.82 -36.03 -16.38
N GLY A 746 -29.53 -35.69 -16.29
CA GLY A 746 -29.01 -34.33 -16.06
C GLY A 746 -28.91 -33.91 -14.58
N TYR A 747 -28.48 -32.66 -14.34
CA TYR A 747 -28.37 -31.95 -13.04
C TYR A 747 -27.22 -32.36 -12.08
N GLY A 748 -26.32 -33.24 -12.49
CA GLY A 748 -25.17 -33.63 -11.66
C GLY A 748 -23.93 -34.05 -12.41
N GLU A 749 -24.02 -34.14 -13.73
CA GLU A 749 -22.97 -34.48 -14.68
C GLU A 749 -21.78 -33.52 -14.61
N GLU A 750 -22.03 -32.23 -14.53
CA GLU A 750 -21.01 -31.18 -14.45
C GLU A 750 -20.34 -31.15 -13.08
N ASN A 751 -21.10 -31.42 -12.01
CA ASN A 751 -20.56 -31.50 -10.65
C ASN A 751 -19.72 -32.76 -10.47
N ASP A 752 -20.16 -33.90 -11.04
CA ASP A 752 -19.36 -35.13 -11.11
C ASP A 752 -18.08 -34.91 -11.91
N TYR A 753 -18.19 -34.27 -13.07
CA TYR A 753 -17.02 -33.98 -13.91
C TYR A 753 -16.05 -33.07 -13.17
N SER A 754 -16.53 -32.01 -12.52
CA SER A 754 -15.71 -31.10 -11.70
C SER A 754 -14.90 -31.86 -10.64
N LEU A 755 -15.55 -32.74 -9.88
CA LEU A 755 -14.88 -33.54 -8.85
C LEU A 755 -13.87 -34.54 -9.45
N ARG A 756 -14.20 -35.20 -10.57
CA ARG A 756 -13.25 -36.10 -11.26
C ARG A 756 -12.06 -35.35 -11.84
N THR A 757 -12.28 -34.17 -12.42
CA THR A 757 -11.23 -33.28 -12.93
C THR A 757 -10.29 -32.85 -11.79
N THR A 758 -10.83 -32.40 -10.66
CA THR A 758 -10.01 -32.06 -9.49
C THR A 758 -9.26 -33.27 -8.93
N ALA A 759 -9.90 -34.43 -8.84
CA ALA A 759 -9.26 -35.67 -8.39
C ALA A 759 -8.11 -36.13 -9.31
N ALA A 760 -8.20 -35.80 -10.61
CA ALA A 760 -7.13 -36.03 -11.59
C ALA A 760 -6.01 -34.97 -11.54
N GLY A 761 -6.08 -34.00 -10.63
CA GLY A 761 -5.05 -32.97 -10.41
C GLY A 761 -5.22 -31.69 -11.24
N TRP A 762 -6.32 -31.57 -12.00
CA TRP A 762 -6.63 -30.38 -12.78
C TRP A 762 -7.41 -29.34 -11.96
N GLN A 763 -7.28 -28.08 -12.34
CA GLN A 763 -7.97 -26.96 -11.72
C GLN A 763 -9.16 -26.51 -12.58
N LEU A 764 -10.24 -26.11 -11.91
CA LEU A 764 -11.34 -25.38 -12.51
C LEU A 764 -11.16 -23.90 -12.20
N ALA A 765 -11.49 -23.02 -13.15
CA ALA A 765 -11.39 -21.58 -12.99
C ALA A 765 -12.61 -20.84 -13.56
N VAL A 766 -12.92 -19.67 -13.00
CA VAL A 766 -13.92 -18.76 -13.57
C VAL A 766 -13.20 -17.68 -14.37
N ALA A 767 -13.59 -17.47 -15.63
CA ALA A 767 -13.16 -16.32 -16.42
C ALA A 767 -13.91 -15.08 -15.89
N ASP A 768 -13.33 -14.38 -14.92
CA ASP A 768 -13.94 -13.25 -14.19
C ASP A 768 -14.10 -11.98 -15.03
N ASP A 769 -13.61 -11.99 -16.26
CA ASP A 769 -13.74 -10.93 -17.26
C ASP A 769 -14.65 -11.30 -18.45
N ALA A 770 -15.20 -12.53 -18.47
CA ALA A 770 -16.10 -13.02 -19.50
C ALA A 770 -17.54 -13.15 -18.97
N TYR A 771 -18.51 -12.61 -19.71
CA TYR A 771 -19.93 -12.70 -19.37
C TYR A 771 -20.66 -13.55 -20.40
N VAL A 772 -21.58 -14.41 -19.94
CA VAL A 772 -22.53 -15.09 -20.81
C VAL A 772 -23.90 -14.99 -20.15
N PHE A 773 -24.86 -14.38 -20.85
CA PHE A 773 -26.23 -14.24 -20.33
C PHE A 773 -26.96 -15.58 -20.43
N HIS A 774 -27.67 -15.95 -19.37
CA HIS A 774 -28.39 -17.22 -19.28
C HIS A 774 -29.88 -16.94 -19.10
N ALA A 775 -30.68 -17.28 -20.12
CA ALA A 775 -32.12 -16.99 -20.17
C ALA A 775 -32.96 -17.95 -19.31
N GLN A 776 -32.40 -19.09 -18.89
CA GLN A 776 -33.07 -20.15 -18.13
C GLN A 776 -34.42 -20.57 -18.72
N SER A 777 -34.42 -20.90 -20.01
CA SER A 777 -35.62 -21.37 -20.71
C SER A 777 -36.22 -22.60 -20.00
N ARG A 778 -37.51 -22.53 -19.66
CA ARG A 778 -38.17 -23.46 -18.72
C ARG A 778 -38.60 -24.77 -19.39
N SER A 779 -37.66 -25.54 -19.93
CA SER A 779 -37.95 -26.87 -20.53
C SER A 779 -38.47 -27.91 -19.51
N TYR A 780 -38.37 -27.64 -18.21
CA TYR A 780 -38.92 -28.45 -17.12
C TYR A 780 -39.68 -27.60 -16.08
N SER A 781 -40.78 -28.13 -15.53
CA SER A 781 -41.50 -27.49 -14.41
C SER A 781 -40.60 -27.36 -13.17
N SER A 782 -40.78 -26.28 -12.40
CA SER A 782 -39.98 -25.98 -11.20
C SER A 782 -39.95 -27.14 -10.19
N GLU A 783 -41.05 -27.89 -10.10
CA GLU A 783 -41.19 -29.05 -9.21
C GLU A 783 -40.36 -30.25 -9.68
N ARG A 784 -40.37 -30.56 -10.99
CA ARG A 784 -39.57 -31.66 -11.57
C ARG A 784 -38.07 -31.39 -11.47
N ARG A 785 -37.66 -30.13 -11.60
CA ARG A 785 -36.26 -29.68 -11.42
C ARG A 785 -35.76 -29.93 -9.99
N LYS A 786 -36.56 -29.58 -8.99
CA LYS A 786 -36.23 -29.80 -7.57
C LYS A 786 -36.04 -31.29 -7.27
N VAL A 787 -36.91 -32.15 -7.82
CA VAL A 787 -36.79 -33.61 -7.66
C VAL A 787 -35.53 -34.16 -8.32
N LEU A 788 -35.24 -33.78 -9.56
CA LEU A 788 -34.04 -34.23 -10.28
C LEU A 788 -32.75 -33.75 -9.60
N SER A 789 -32.69 -32.49 -9.18
CA SER A 789 -31.55 -31.93 -8.44
C SER A 789 -31.30 -32.66 -7.11
N LYS A 790 -32.36 -33.00 -6.36
CA LYS A 790 -32.23 -33.79 -5.13
C LYS A 790 -31.65 -35.18 -5.40
N LEU A 791 -32.20 -35.88 -6.40
CA LEU A 791 -31.72 -37.22 -6.78
C LEU A 791 -30.27 -37.19 -7.27
N ALA A 792 -29.89 -36.16 -8.03
CA ALA A 792 -28.52 -35.94 -8.47
C ALA A 792 -27.58 -35.68 -7.28
N GLY A 793 -28.00 -34.88 -6.29
CA GLY A 793 -27.23 -34.65 -5.06
C GLY A 793 -27.00 -35.94 -4.26
N GLU A 794 -28.01 -36.79 -4.12
CA GLU A 794 -27.87 -38.11 -3.47
C GLU A 794 -26.94 -39.04 -4.26
N ALA A 795 -27.00 -39.02 -5.59
CA ALA A 795 -26.09 -39.79 -6.44
C ALA A 795 -24.64 -39.29 -6.35
N LEU A 796 -24.43 -37.98 -6.35
CA LEU A 796 -23.12 -37.34 -6.19
C LEU A 796 -22.50 -37.68 -4.84
N SER A 797 -23.29 -37.59 -3.76
CA SER A 797 -22.88 -37.97 -2.39
C SER A 797 -22.47 -39.44 -2.31
N ARG A 798 -23.25 -40.35 -2.90
CA ARG A 798 -22.90 -41.78 -2.95
C ARG A 798 -21.60 -42.04 -3.71
N LYS A 799 -21.32 -41.28 -4.78
CA LYS A 799 -20.17 -41.50 -5.65
C LYS A 799 -18.87 -40.90 -5.10
N HIS A 800 -18.92 -39.67 -4.58
CA HIS A 800 -17.73 -38.90 -4.18
C HIS A 800 -17.60 -38.68 -2.66
N GLY A 801 -18.67 -38.88 -1.91
CA GLY A 801 -18.74 -38.61 -0.47
C GLY A 801 -18.95 -37.13 -0.14
N ASP A 802 -19.64 -36.88 0.98
CA ASP A 802 -20.01 -35.51 1.41
C ASP A 802 -18.80 -34.62 1.72
N ALA A 803 -17.67 -35.20 2.14
CA ALA A 803 -16.46 -34.44 2.46
C ALA A 803 -15.84 -33.79 1.23
N ALA A 804 -15.77 -34.50 0.10
CA ALA A 804 -15.25 -33.97 -1.16
C ALA A 804 -16.17 -32.87 -1.72
N ILE A 805 -17.48 -33.09 -1.66
CA ILE A 805 -18.49 -32.11 -2.06
C ILE A 805 -18.40 -30.86 -1.18
N GLY A 806 -18.35 -31.02 0.14
CA GLY A 806 -18.22 -29.92 1.09
C GLY A 806 -16.96 -29.09 0.85
N ALA A 807 -15.82 -29.74 0.59
CA ALA A 807 -14.57 -29.05 0.25
C ALA A 807 -14.70 -28.23 -1.05
N GLY A 808 -15.31 -28.79 -2.10
CA GLY A 808 -15.53 -28.07 -3.36
C GLY A 808 -16.50 -26.88 -3.22
N VAL A 809 -17.55 -27.02 -2.41
CA VAL A 809 -18.50 -25.92 -2.13
C VAL A 809 -17.81 -24.82 -1.35
N GLU A 810 -17.07 -25.14 -0.29
CA GLU A 810 -16.36 -24.13 0.50
C GLU A 810 -15.28 -23.41 -0.30
N LEU A 811 -14.53 -24.13 -1.17
CA LEU A 811 -13.58 -23.51 -2.08
C LEU A 811 -14.24 -22.45 -2.99
N THR A 812 -15.44 -22.75 -3.49
CA THR A 812 -16.18 -21.86 -4.39
C THR A 812 -16.83 -20.70 -3.63
N ARG A 813 -17.47 -21.00 -2.49
CA ARG A 813 -18.18 -20.05 -1.62
C ARG A 813 -17.25 -19.03 -0.99
N ALA A 814 -16.11 -19.49 -0.49
CA ALA A 814 -15.15 -18.66 0.24
C ALA A 814 -14.21 -17.87 -0.69
N SER A 815 -14.40 -17.94 -2.02
CA SER A 815 -13.54 -17.27 -3.01
C SER A 815 -13.58 -15.74 -2.85
N PRO A 816 -12.49 -15.11 -2.38
CA PRO A 816 -12.44 -13.66 -2.18
C PRO A 816 -12.47 -12.89 -3.49
N ALA A 817 -11.87 -13.46 -4.54
CA ALA A 817 -11.84 -12.88 -5.87
C ALA A 817 -13.24 -12.77 -6.51
N LEU A 818 -14.08 -13.80 -6.35
CA LEU A 818 -15.47 -13.75 -6.81
C LEU A 818 -16.32 -12.78 -5.97
N ALA A 819 -16.09 -12.71 -4.65
CA ALA A 819 -16.74 -11.71 -3.81
C ALA A 819 -16.36 -10.29 -4.23
N ALA A 820 -15.08 -10.04 -4.50
CA ALA A 820 -14.58 -8.76 -4.97
C ALA A 820 -15.10 -8.39 -6.36
N LEU A 821 -15.18 -9.35 -7.29
CA LEU A 821 -15.80 -9.13 -8.59
C LEU A 821 -17.26 -8.70 -8.45
N ARG A 822 -18.06 -9.44 -7.66
CA ARG A 822 -19.47 -9.11 -7.41
C ARG A 822 -19.64 -7.74 -6.82
N ALA A 823 -18.83 -7.39 -5.83
CA ALA A 823 -18.77 -6.05 -5.26
C ALA A 823 -18.55 -4.99 -6.36
N ARG A 824 -17.52 -5.14 -7.20
CA ARG A 824 -17.22 -4.18 -8.27
C ARG A 824 -18.32 -4.10 -9.33
N VAL A 825 -18.88 -5.25 -9.71
CA VAL A 825 -20.02 -5.31 -10.64
C VAL A 825 -21.23 -4.63 -10.03
N ALA A 826 -21.51 -4.83 -8.74
CA ALA A 826 -22.64 -4.18 -8.06
C ALA A 826 -22.51 -2.64 -8.07
N ILE A 827 -21.32 -2.10 -7.83
CA ILE A 827 -21.07 -0.65 -7.91
C ILE A 827 -21.35 -0.14 -9.32
N ALA A 828 -20.70 -0.75 -10.31
CA ALA A 828 -20.83 -0.30 -11.68
C ALA A 828 -22.25 -0.50 -12.21
N TRP A 829 -22.95 -1.54 -11.72
CA TRP A 829 -24.34 -1.84 -12.03
C TRP A 829 -25.30 -0.83 -11.39
N GLU A 830 -25.07 -0.41 -10.14
CA GLU A 830 -25.84 0.67 -9.50
C GLU A 830 -25.60 2.00 -10.22
N ASP A 831 -24.33 2.34 -10.52
CA ASP A 831 -23.97 3.53 -11.29
C ASP A 831 -24.64 3.52 -12.69
N ALA A 832 -24.70 2.35 -13.33
CA ALA A 832 -25.35 2.16 -14.63
C ALA A 832 -26.89 2.18 -14.55
N ALA A 833 -27.49 1.62 -13.50
CA ALA A 833 -28.93 1.63 -13.26
C ALA A 833 -29.45 3.03 -12.88
N GLU A 834 -28.63 3.82 -12.19
CA GLU A 834 -28.95 5.21 -11.85
C GLU A 834 -28.73 6.17 -13.04
N SER A 835 -27.79 5.85 -13.95
CA SER A 835 -27.57 6.59 -15.21
C SER A 835 -28.50 6.17 -16.36
N ALA A 836 -29.07 4.97 -16.31
CA ALA A 836 -30.10 4.49 -17.25
C ALA A 836 -31.38 5.35 -17.27
N PHE A 837 -31.57 6.22 -16.28
CA PHE A 837 -32.60 7.25 -16.36
C PHE A 837 -32.31 8.31 -17.43
N TYR A 838 -31.09 8.39 -17.99
CA TYR A 838 -30.69 9.38 -18.99
C TYR A 838 -29.45 8.95 -19.83
N PRO A 839 -29.57 8.48 -21.10
CA PRO A 839 -28.44 8.01 -21.90
C PRO A 839 -27.50 9.11 -22.40
N ALA A 840 -26.19 8.82 -22.38
CA ALA A 840 -25.10 9.68 -22.87
C ALA A 840 -24.96 9.67 -24.41
N ALA A 841 -24.56 10.79 -25.00
CA ALA A 841 -24.25 10.91 -26.43
C ALA A 841 -22.75 11.21 -26.72
N GLY A 842 -22.18 10.33 -27.56
CA GLY A 842 -21.23 10.53 -28.66
C GLY A 842 -20.12 11.62 -28.65
N ASN A 843 -18.91 11.15 -28.98
CA ASN A 843 -17.67 11.83 -29.43
C ASN A 843 -17.71 13.28 -29.96
N PRO A 844 -16.60 14.04 -29.80
CA PRO A 844 -16.55 15.49 -30.00
C PRO A 844 -16.55 15.91 -31.48
N PRO A 845 -17.19 17.04 -31.86
CA PRO A 845 -17.14 17.54 -33.23
C PRO A 845 -15.81 18.24 -33.49
N GLY A 846 -15.11 17.78 -34.53
CA GLY A 846 -13.92 18.43 -35.08
C GLY A 846 -14.25 19.65 -35.95
N SER A 847 -13.48 20.72 -35.72
CA SER A 847 -13.08 21.81 -36.62
C SER A 847 -14.12 22.38 -37.60
N THR A 848 -14.62 23.57 -37.28
CA THR A 848 -15.19 24.52 -38.24
C THR A 848 -14.11 25.00 -39.22
N GLY A 849 -14.28 24.68 -40.51
CA GLY A 849 -13.52 25.27 -41.62
C GLY A 849 -14.47 25.52 -42.78
N GLU A 850 -14.82 26.79 -42.96
CA GLU A 850 -15.23 27.51 -44.18
C GLU A 850 -16.03 26.76 -45.28
N GLN A 851 -17.26 27.21 -45.51
CA GLN A 851 -17.90 27.11 -46.84
C GLN A 851 -17.18 28.03 -47.83
N PRO A 852 -17.19 27.72 -49.13
CA PRO A 852 -18.24 28.33 -49.94
C PRO A 852 -18.84 27.44 -51.04
N ASP A 853 -20.11 27.74 -51.25
CA ASP A 853 -20.80 27.87 -52.52
C ASP A 853 -21.51 26.70 -53.22
N SER A 854 -22.70 27.11 -53.64
CA SER A 854 -23.77 26.41 -54.32
C SER A 854 -23.55 26.27 -55.82
N THR A 855 -24.28 25.31 -56.41
CA THR A 855 -24.94 25.25 -57.75
C THR A 855 -24.70 23.87 -58.39
N ALA A 856 -25.68 22.95 -58.38
CA ALA A 856 -26.93 22.87 -59.16
C ALA A 856 -26.76 22.00 -60.44
N GLU A 857 -27.64 20.97 -60.52
CA GLU A 857 -28.22 20.30 -61.71
C GLU A 857 -27.27 19.47 -62.60
N ASP A 858 -27.63 18.32 -63.20
CA ASP A 858 -28.91 17.74 -63.64
C ASP A 858 -28.60 16.24 -63.97
N SER A 859 -29.40 15.21 -63.71
CA SER A 859 -30.51 14.78 -64.57
C SER A 859 -30.96 13.35 -64.19
N ALA A 860 -32.26 13.15 -64.03
CA ALA A 860 -32.95 11.85 -64.11
C ALA A 860 -33.24 11.53 -65.62
N PRO A 861 -33.78 10.35 -66.07
CA PRO A 861 -35.01 9.73 -65.52
C PRO A 861 -35.23 8.20 -65.70
N ASP A 862 -36.32 7.73 -65.07
CA ASP A 862 -37.22 6.60 -65.41
C ASP A 862 -36.69 5.14 -65.31
N ARG A 863 -37.41 4.14 -64.75
CA ARG A 863 -38.79 3.99 -64.26
C ARG A 863 -38.98 2.62 -63.54
N GLN A 864 -39.84 2.59 -62.52
CA GLN A 864 -40.84 1.55 -62.12
C GLN A 864 -40.37 0.08 -61.92
N GLU A 865 -40.69 -0.67 -60.85
CA GLU A 865 -41.97 -0.80 -60.14
C GLU A 865 -41.84 -1.59 -58.80
N ASN A 866 -42.63 -1.17 -57.80
CA ASN A 866 -43.31 -1.88 -56.69
C ASN A 866 -42.59 -2.64 -55.54
N ALA A 867 -42.64 -1.98 -54.38
CA ALA A 867 -43.35 -2.37 -53.14
C ALA A 867 -42.98 -3.66 -52.38
N SER A 868 -42.28 -3.47 -51.25
CA SER A 868 -42.55 -4.22 -50.01
C SER A 868 -42.32 -3.32 -48.79
N ASP A 869 -43.39 -3.19 -47.99
CA ASP A 869 -43.48 -2.48 -46.73
C ASP A 869 -42.44 -2.97 -45.71
N ARG A 870 -41.65 -2.02 -45.18
CA ARG A 870 -40.99 -2.15 -43.87
C ARG A 870 -41.74 -1.23 -42.91
N PRO A 871 -42.25 -1.69 -41.76
CA PRO A 871 -42.70 -0.78 -40.74
C PRO A 871 -41.48 -0.15 -40.07
N GLU A 872 -41.36 1.17 -40.25
CA GLU A 872 -40.63 2.06 -39.37
C GLU A 872 -41.07 1.82 -37.92
N THR A 873 -40.19 1.25 -37.11
CA THR A 873 -40.22 1.48 -35.66
C THR A 873 -39.23 2.60 -35.38
N SER A 874 -39.73 3.82 -35.40
CA SER A 874 -39.11 4.97 -34.74
C SER A 874 -38.76 4.58 -33.30
N LEU A 875 -37.47 4.50 -32.99
CA LEU A 875 -36.96 4.40 -31.62
C LEU A 875 -37.37 5.68 -30.84
N PRO A 876 -37.81 5.57 -29.58
CA PRO A 876 -38.18 6.75 -28.79
C PRO A 876 -36.95 7.62 -28.49
N ALA A 877 -37.19 8.93 -28.43
CA ALA A 877 -36.23 9.95 -28.05
C ALA A 877 -35.48 9.61 -26.74
N THR A 878 -34.16 9.70 -26.81
CA THR A 878 -33.17 9.57 -25.73
C THR A 878 -33.46 10.51 -24.57
N VAL A 879 -33.37 9.98 -23.35
CA VAL A 879 -33.69 10.69 -22.10
C VAL A 879 -32.47 11.60 -21.73
N ALA A 880 -32.61 12.92 -21.73
CA ALA A 880 -31.50 13.90 -21.59
C ALA A 880 -30.86 14.00 -20.19
N ASN A 881 -29.54 13.81 -20.04
CA ASN A 881 -28.84 13.82 -18.76
C ASN A 881 -29.06 15.14 -17.96
N ALA A 882 -29.54 15.03 -16.72
CA ALA A 882 -30.13 16.15 -15.95
C ALA A 882 -29.16 17.32 -15.67
N TRP A 883 -27.85 17.09 -15.74
CA TRP A 883 -26.82 18.12 -15.55
C TRP A 883 -25.92 18.29 -16.78
N GLU A 884 -26.34 17.77 -17.93
CA GLU A 884 -25.59 17.87 -19.17
C GLU A 884 -25.29 19.34 -19.52
N GLY A 885 -24.01 19.65 -19.72
CA GLY A 885 -23.54 21.00 -20.04
C GLY A 885 -23.43 21.95 -18.84
N ARG A 886 -23.70 21.50 -17.60
CA ARG A 886 -23.42 22.30 -16.40
C ARG A 886 -21.92 22.44 -16.19
N GLN A 887 -21.48 23.63 -15.78
CA GLN A 887 -20.06 23.97 -15.68
C GLN A 887 -19.65 24.22 -14.22
N VAL A 888 -18.64 23.49 -13.72
CA VAL A 888 -18.17 23.63 -12.34
C VAL A 888 -16.65 23.77 -12.26
N LEU A 889 -16.21 24.69 -11.40
CA LEU A 889 -14.79 24.90 -11.09
C LEU A 889 -14.50 24.47 -9.65
N PHE A 890 -13.52 23.59 -9.45
CA PHE A 890 -13.01 23.21 -8.14
C PHE A 890 -11.68 23.92 -7.87
N LEU A 891 -11.63 24.80 -6.88
CA LEU A 891 -10.42 25.53 -6.51
C LEU A 891 -9.53 24.64 -5.63
N LEU A 892 -8.51 24.00 -6.22
CA LEU A 892 -7.64 23.04 -5.54
C LEU A 892 -6.16 23.48 -5.61
N PRO A 893 -5.74 24.45 -4.77
CA PRO A 893 -4.40 25.05 -4.86
C PRO A 893 -3.34 24.19 -4.15
N VAL A 894 -3.15 22.96 -4.61
CA VAL A 894 -2.20 21.99 -4.03
C VAL A 894 -1.02 21.73 -4.97
N THR A 895 0.14 21.39 -4.40
CA THR A 895 1.37 21.10 -5.15
C THR A 895 1.62 19.61 -5.35
N SER A 896 1.14 18.75 -4.44
CA SER A 896 1.44 17.31 -4.42
C SER A 896 0.20 16.46 -4.14
N SER A 897 0.33 15.15 -4.28
CA SER A 897 -0.74 14.19 -3.96
C SER A 897 -1.09 14.23 -2.47
N GLY A 898 -2.38 14.34 -2.16
CA GLY A 898 -2.88 14.29 -0.79
C GLY A 898 -4.27 13.68 -0.73
N GLY A 899 -4.61 13.02 0.37
CA GLY A 899 -5.87 12.28 0.51
C GLY A 899 -7.10 13.12 0.14
N GLY A 900 -7.18 14.36 0.62
CA GLY A 900 -8.31 15.24 0.30
C GLY A 900 -8.32 15.80 -1.12
N GLY A 901 -7.15 16.07 -1.72
CA GLY A 901 -7.07 16.50 -3.12
C GLY A 901 -7.46 15.39 -4.09
N ASN A 902 -7.02 14.15 -3.80
CA ASN A 902 -7.35 12.97 -4.60
C ASN A 902 -8.85 12.69 -4.64
N VAL A 903 -9.56 12.85 -3.51
CA VAL A 903 -11.02 12.72 -3.45
C VAL A 903 -11.72 13.73 -4.36
N VAL A 904 -11.30 15.00 -4.33
CA VAL A 904 -11.86 16.05 -5.21
C VAL A 904 -11.64 15.72 -6.68
N ILE A 905 -10.42 15.32 -7.06
CA ILE A 905 -10.08 14.94 -8.44
C ILE A 905 -10.93 13.75 -8.89
N GLN A 906 -11.09 12.74 -8.03
CA GLN A 906 -11.87 11.56 -8.34
C GLN A 906 -13.35 11.90 -8.56
N GLU A 907 -13.93 12.75 -7.71
CA GLU A 907 -15.32 13.17 -7.85
C GLU A 907 -15.54 14.11 -9.02
N ALA A 908 -14.57 14.98 -9.34
CA ALA A 908 -14.61 15.78 -10.57
C ALA A 908 -14.62 14.87 -11.82
N ARG A 909 -13.84 13.79 -11.83
CA ARG A 909 -13.88 12.79 -12.91
C ARG A 909 -15.24 12.09 -12.98
N ALA A 910 -15.84 11.77 -11.84
CA ALA A 910 -17.17 11.18 -11.80
C ALA A 910 -18.27 12.15 -12.24
N LEU A 911 -18.15 13.45 -11.92
CA LEU A 911 -19.03 14.51 -12.42
C LEU A 911 -18.95 14.62 -13.96
N ILE A 912 -17.75 14.51 -14.55
CA ILE A 912 -17.57 14.44 -16.00
C ILE A 912 -18.31 13.25 -16.61
N ALA A 913 -18.23 12.08 -15.98
CA ALA A 913 -18.98 10.91 -16.42
C ALA A 913 -20.51 11.10 -16.31
N LEU A 914 -20.97 11.98 -15.40
CA LEU A 914 -22.35 12.42 -15.28
C LEU A 914 -22.70 13.60 -16.21
N GLY A 915 -21.87 13.96 -17.19
CA GLY A 915 -22.16 15.00 -18.18
C GLY A 915 -21.94 16.45 -17.72
N VAL A 916 -21.36 16.65 -16.53
CA VAL A 916 -20.95 17.97 -16.02
C VAL A 916 -19.55 18.30 -16.56
N ASP A 917 -19.35 19.49 -17.12
CA ASP A 917 -18.02 19.98 -17.47
C ASP A 917 -17.33 20.50 -16.18
N ALA A 918 -16.62 19.60 -15.51
CA ALA A 918 -15.92 19.87 -14.26
C ALA A 918 -14.42 20.12 -14.50
N ARG A 919 -13.89 21.22 -13.96
CA ARG A 919 -12.47 21.59 -14.08
C ARG A 919 -11.84 21.86 -12.72
N ILE A 920 -10.55 21.58 -12.62
CA ILE A 920 -9.72 21.93 -11.47
C ILE A 920 -9.07 23.29 -11.74
N VAL A 921 -9.10 24.19 -10.78
CA VAL A 921 -8.35 25.46 -10.83
C VAL A 921 -7.20 25.36 -9.84
N ASN A 922 -5.97 25.52 -10.34
CA ASN A 922 -4.76 25.53 -9.53
C ASN A 922 -3.89 26.74 -9.89
N LEU A 923 -2.82 26.97 -9.15
CA LEU A 923 -1.92 28.10 -9.37
C LEU A 923 -0.81 27.73 -10.35
N GLU A 924 -0.41 28.65 -11.22
CA GLU A 924 0.65 28.45 -12.22
C GLU A 924 1.95 27.97 -11.58
N ARG A 925 2.32 28.56 -10.44
CA ARG A 925 3.48 28.16 -9.63
C ARG A 925 3.42 26.71 -9.10
N HIS A 926 2.25 26.08 -9.08
CA HIS A 926 2.09 24.69 -8.67
C HIS A 926 2.08 23.70 -9.85
N ARG A 927 1.99 24.17 -11.11
CA ARG A 927 1.77 23.33 -12.30
C ARG A 927 2.72 22.14 -12.37
N HIS A 928 4.02 22.41 -12.37
CA HIS A 928 5.04 21.38 -12.55
C HIS A 928 4.88 20.23 -11.54
N TRP A 929 4.77 20.55 -10.26
CA TRP A 929 4.65 19.56 -9.20
C TRP A 929 3.27 18.89 -9.18
N PHE A 930 2.20 19.63 -9.45
CA PHE A 930 0.85 19.07 -9.49
C PHE A 930 0.72 18.05 -10.62
N GLU A 931 1.22 18.36 -11.82
CA GLU A 931 1.20 17.43 -12.97
C GLU A 931 2.12 16.23 -12.75
N PHE A 932 3.31 16.44 -12.17
CA PHE A 932 4.22 15.34 -11.83
C PHE A 932 3.59 14.32 -10.88
N HIS A 933 2.85 14.79 -9.88
CA HIS A 933 2.19 13.95 -8.90
C HIS A 933 0.82 13.40 -9.37
N HIS A 934 0.29 13.89 -10.50
CA HIS A 934 -0.98 13.44 -11.06
C HIS A 934 -0.89 13.21 -12.59
N PRO A 935 0.01 12.32 -13.07
CA PRO A 935 0.30 12.17 -14.50
C PRO A 935 -0.89 11.68 -15.35
N ASN A 936 -1.91 11.09 -14.71
CA ASN A 936 -3.13 10.58 -15.34
C ASN A 936 -4.39 11.20 -14.73
N LEU A 937 -4.42 12.53 -14.59
CA LEU A 937 -5.47 13.24 -13.86
C LEU A 937 -6.88 12.97 -14.42
N GLY A 938 -7.05 12.89 -15.74
CA GLY A 938 -8.35 12.59 -16.37
C GLY A 938 -9.44 13.62 -16.06
N VAL A 939 -9.05 14.84 -15.68
CA VAL A 939 -9.90 16.01 -15.42
C VAL A 939 -9.14 17.23 -15.98
N PRO A 940 -9.78 18.17 -16.70
CA PRO A 940 -9.12 19.39 -17.16
C PRO A 940 -8.64 20.28 -16.00
N VAL A 941 -7.50 20.94 -16.19
CA VAL A 941 -6.93 21.87 -15.20
C VAL A 941 -6.74 23.25 -15.84
N GLU A 942 -7.23 24.27 -15.16
CA GLU A 942 -6.97 25.68 -15.45
C GLU A 942 -5.96 26.21 -14.45
N TYR A 943 -4.89 26.82 -14.94
CA TYR A 943 -3.87 27.43 -14.10
C TYR A 943 -3.98 28.95 -14.11
N ILE A 944 -4.02 29.53 -12.91
CA ILE A 944 -4.08 30.99 -12.70
C ILE A 944 -2.82 31.49 -11.99
N GLU A 945 -2.33 32.68 -12.33
CA GLU A 945 -1.13 33.23 -11.70
C GLU A 945 -1.34 33.57 -10.21
N SER A 946 -2.54 34.06 -9.89
CA SER A 946 -2.92 34.46 -8.54
C SER A 946 -4.44 34.42 -8.34
N PRO A 947 -4.95 34.47 -7.10
CA PRO A 947 -6.39 34.49 -6.83
C PRO A 947 -7.16 35.63 -7.51
N ALA A 948 -6.49 36.74 -7.82
CA ALA A 948 -7.07 37.86 -8.55
C ALA A 948 -7.47 37.49 -9.99
N HIS A 949 -6.85 36.46 -10.57
CA HIS A 949 -7.11 35.98 -11.92
C HIS A 949 -8.22 34.92 -12.00
N LEU A 950 -8.99 34.71 -10.92
CA LEU A 950 -10.18 33.87 -10.94
C LEU A 950 -11.31 34.49 -11.78
N ASP A 951 -11.36 35.82 -11.85
CA ASP A 951 -12.45 36.59 -12.44
C ASP A 951 -12.85 36.09 -13.85
N PRO A 952 -11.95 35.89 -14.85
CA PRO A 952 -12.35 35.46 -16.20
C PRO A 952 -12.94 34.04 -16.25
N LEU A 953 -12.53 33.14 -15.34
CA LEU A 953 -13.02 31.77 -15.30
C LEU A 953 -14.47 31.70 -14.78
N LEU A 954 -14.91 32.68 -14.00
CA LEU A 954 -16.28 32.75 -13.52
C LEU A 954 -17.29 32.97 -14.65
N ASP A 955 -16.91 33.57 -15.77
CA ASP A 955 -17.79 33.75 -16.93
C ASP A 955 -18.23 32.42 -17.55
N TYR A 956 -17.39 31.40 -17.40
CA TYR A 956 -17.65 30.03 -17.81
C TYR A 956 -18.46 29.25 -16.76
N ALA A 957 -18.26 29.47 -15.46
CA ALA A 957 -18.82 28.57 -14.45
C ALA A 957 -20.32 28.80 -14.14
N ASP A 958 -21.08 27.74 -13.90
CA ASP A 958 -22.37 27.79 -13.18
C ASP A 958 -22.16 27.77 -11.66
N ALA A 959 -21.14 27.03 -11.21
CA ALA A 959 -20.77 26.92 -9.81
C ALA A 959 -19.23 26.93 -9.62
N VAL A 960 -18.78 27.53 -8.52
CA VAL A 960 -17.38 27.51 -8.09
C VAL A 960 -17.29 26.93 -6.67
N VAL A 961 -16.41 25.97 -6.49
CA VAL A 961 -16.29 25.15 -5.28
C VAL A 961 -14.94 25.38 -4.63
N ALA A 962 -14.93 25.98 -3.44
CA ALA A 962 -13.77 26.03 -2.57
C ALA A 962 -13.46 24.64 -2.00
N THR A 963 -12.19 24.27 -1.87
CA THR A 963 -11.77 22.98 -1.25
C THR A 963 -10.87 23.16 -0.02
N LEU A 964 -10.49 24.40 0.29
CA LEU A 964 -9.73 24.82 1.48
C LEU A 964 -10.30 26.14 1.99
N TYR A 965 -10.17 26.43 3.28
CA TYR A 965 -10.73 27.66 3.87
C TYR A 965 -10.25 28.94 3.17
N VAL A 966 -8.98 29.00 2.75
CA VAL A 966 -8.41 30.13 2.01
C VAL A 966 -9.07 30.36 0.65
N THR A 967 -9.56 29.31 -0.01
CA THR A 967 -10.18 29.42 -1.34
C THR A 967 -11.60 30.00 -1.26
N VAL A 968 -12.23 29.97 -0.09
CA VAL A 968 -13.49 30.68 0.15
C VAL A 968 -13.29 32.19 0.02
N GLU A 969 -12.17 32.71 0.52
CA GLU A 969 -11.83 34.13 0.41
C GLU A 969 -11.55 34.53 -1.04
N TRP A 970 -10.92 33.66 -1.83
CA TRP A 970 -10.68 33.92 -3.26
C TRP A 970 -12.00 34.14 -4.00
N ILE A 971 -13.00 33.29 -3.71
CA ILE A 971 -14.35 33.44 -4.24
C ILE A 971 -14.98 34.74 -3.74
N ALA A 972 -14.89 35.03 -2.43
CA ALA A 972 -15.48 36.23 -1.83
C ALA A 972 -14.96 37.53 -2.43
N GLU A 973 -13.64 37.65 -2.58
CA GLU A 973 -13.02 38.82 -3.18
C GLU A 973 -13.39 38.97 -4.65
N SER A 974 -13.39 37.87 -5.42
CA SER A 974 -13.77 37.88 -6.84
C SER A 974 -15.25 38.28 -7.01
N PHE A 975 -16.14 37.72 -6.19
CA PHE A 975 -17.57 38.03 -6.20
C PHE A 975 -17.82 39.49 -5.82
N GLN A 976 -17.09 40.02 -4.84
CA GLN A 976 -17.17 41.41 -4.45
C GLN A 976 -16.68 42.35 -5.56
N ARG A 977 -15.53 42.06 -6.18
CA ARG A 977 -14.98 42.86 -7.30
C ARG A 977 -15.92 42.90 -8.49
N ARG A 978 -16.53 41.75 -8.84
CA ARG A 978 -17.42 41.62 -10.00
C ARG A 978 -18.88 41.94 -9.71
N ASN A 979 -19.26 42.14 -8.44
CA ASN A 979 -20.66 42.14 -8.00
C ASN A 979 -21.43 40.91 -8.55
N GLU A 980 -20.82 39.74 -8.41
CA GLU A 980 -21.29 38.48 -9.01
C GLU A 980 -22.57 37.96 -8.32
N GLN A 981 -23.55 37.53 -9.11
CA GLN A 981 -24.86 37.04 -8.65
C GLN A 981 -25.35 35.81 -9.43
N ARG A 982 -24.68 35.44 -10.52
CA ARG A 982 -25.04 34.32 -11.40
C ARG A 982 -24.40 33.02 -10.91
N VAL A 983 -23.11 33.05 -10.60
CA VAL A 983 -22.33 31.86 -10.22
C VAL A 983 -22.65 31.45 -8.78
N ARG A 984 -22.95 30.17 -8.55
CA ARG A 984 -23.18 29.64 -7.20
C ARG A 984 -21.84 29.37 -6.51
N ALA A 985 -21.65 29.91 -5.32
CA ALA A 985 -20.49 29.60 -4.48
C ALA A 985 -20.79 28.39 -3.59
N ALA A 986 -19.87 27.42 -3.59
CA ALA A 986 -19.91 26.27 -2.70
C ALA A 986 -18.58 26.07 -1.97
N TYR A 987 -18.62 25.39 -0.82
CA TYR A 987 -17.45 25.02 -0.06
C TYR A 987 -17.52 23.53 0.29
N TYR A 988 -16.56 22.77 -0.23
CA TYR A 988 -16.38 21.35 -0.03
C TYR A 988 -15.48 21.07 1.18
N ILE A 989 -16.11 20.83 2.33
CA ILE A 989 -15.51 20.77 3.66
C ILE A 989 -15.19 19.31 4.02
N GLN A 990 -13.91 18.96 3.90
CA GLN A 990 -13.42 17.59 4.05
C GLN A 990 -13.09 17.21 5.49
N ASP A 991 -12.79 18.21 6.32
CA ASP A 991 -12.47 18.09 7.74
C ASP A 991 -12.92 19.39 8.44
N PHE A 992 -12.93 19.42 9.76
CA PHE A 992 -13.14 20.67 10.50
C PHE A 992 -11.81 21.43 10.59
N GLU A 993 -11.53 22.23 9.55
CA GLU A 993 -10.23 22.88 9.31
C GLU A 993 -9.67 23.73 10.48
N PRO A 994 -10.48 24.37 11.36
CA PRO A 994 -9.96 25.01 12.57
C PRO A 994 -9.18 24.08 13.51
N TYR A 995 -9.46 22.77 13.53
CA TYR A 995 -8.71 21.81 14.35
C TYR A 995 -7.27 21.58 13.87
N PHE A 996 -6.87 22.17 12.74
CA PHE A 996 -5.48 22.11 12.27
C PHE A 996 -4.58 23.15 12.93
N PHE A 997 -5.17 24.13 13.63
CA PHE A 997 -4.47 25.25 14.22
C PHE A 997 -4.70 25.31 15.73
N SER A 998 -3.78 25.91 16.48
CA SER A 998 -4.06 26.30 17.87
C SER A 998 -5.08 27.43 17.88
N LYS A 999 -5.87 27.57 18.95
CA LYS A 999 -6.91 28.62 19.02
C LYS A 999 -6.35 30.04 18.92
N ASP A 1000 -5.09 30.21 19.27
CA ASP A 1000 -4.38 31.50 19.27
C ASP A 1000 -3.77 31.84 17.91
N ASP A 1001 -3.72 30.88 16.97
CA ASP A 1001 -3.24 31.09 15.61
C ASP A 1001 -4.28 31.91 14.80
N PRO A 1002 -3.89 32.99 14.11
CA PRO A 1002 -4.79 33.76 13.23
C PRO A 1002 -5.50 32.88 12.18
N GLU A 1003 -4.84 31.83 11.69
CA GLU A 1003 -5.42 30.89 10.74
C GLU A 1003 -6.58 30.08 11.34
N TYR A 1004 -6.61 29.87 12.67
CA TYR A 1004 -7.79 29.32 13.34
C TYR A 1004 -9.01 30.18 13.11
N THR A 1005 -8.89 31.49 13.35
CA THR A 1005 -9.99 32.44 13.20
C THR A 1005 -10.39 32.60 11.74
N ARG A 1006 -9.42 32.55 10.83
CA ARG A 1006 -9.66 32.61 9.39
C ARG A 1006 -10.40 31.37 8.88
N ALA A 1007 -9.91 30.18 9.21
CA ALA A 1007 -10.57 28.91 8.90
C ALA A 1007 -11.96 28.84 9.55
N TRP A 1008 -12.10 29.31 10.78
CA TRP A 1008 -13.39 29.44 11.44
C TRP A 1008 -14.31 30.31 10.58
N ASN A 1009 -13.95 31.56 10.33
CA ASN A 1009 -14.82 32.52 9.63
C ASN A 1009 -15.20 32.11 8.20
N SER A 1010 -14.37 31.31 7.52
CA SER A 1010 -14.63 30.82 6.16
C SER A 1010 -16.00 30.13 6.02
N TYR A 1011 -16.49 29.43 7.04
CA TYR A 1011 -17.80 28.76 6.99
C TYR A 1011 -18.98 29.73 6.87
N THR A 1012 -18.80 31.00 7.23
CA THR A 1012 -19.86 32.03 7.19
C THR A 1012 -19.46 33.27 6.38
N GLY A 1013 -18.26 33.27 5.79
CA GLY A 1013 -17.67 34.44 5.14
C GLY A 1013 -18.34 34.87 3.83
N LEU A 1014 -19.16 34.00 3.24
CA LEU A 1014 -19.89 34.26 2.00
C LEU A 1014 -21.40 34.11 2.19
N PRO A 1015 -22.21 35.10 1.77
CA PRO A 1015 -23.67 34.95 1.75
C PRO A 1015 -24.08 33.87 0.75
N ASN A 1016 -25.11 33.09 1.10
CA ASN A 1016 -25.65 31.99 0.28
C ASN A 1016 -24.64 30.88 -0.09
N LEU A 1017 -23.55 30.74 0.68
CA LEU A 1017 -22.56 29.69 0.49
C LEU A 1017 -23.18 28.29 0.67
N ILE A 1018 -23.09 27.46 -0.36
CA ILE A 1018 -23.51 26.04 -0.30
C ILE A 1018 -22.42 25.25 0.40
N ARG A 1019 -22.71 24.69 1.57
CA ARG A 1019 -21.74 23.89 2.32
C ARG A 1019 -21.95 22.43 2.02
N ILE A 1020 -20.88 21.75 1.63
CA ILE A 1020 -20.88 20.33 1.30
C ILE A 1020 -19.91 19.64 2.24
N THR A 1021 -20.35 18.59 2.92
CA THR A 1021 -19.52 17.78 3.82
C THR A 1021 -19.53 16.32 3.40
N LYS A 1022 -18.46 15.60 3.74
CA LYS A 1022 -18.33 14.17 3.43
C LYS A 1022 -19.12 13.29 4.38
N THR A 1023 -19.20 13.69 5.65
CA THR A 1023 -19.77 12.86 6.73
C THR A 1023 -20.77 13.66 7.55
N HIS A 1024 -21.71 12.95 8.18
CA HIS A 1024 -22.60 13.50 9.20
C HIS A 1024 -21.80 13.99 10.40
N TRP A 1025 -20.64 13.41 10.69
CA TRP A 1025 -19.74 13.93 11.72
C TRP A 1025 -19.29 15.37 11.40
N ASN A 1026 -18.76 15.63 10.19
CA ASN A 1026 -18.39 16.99 9.77
C ASN A 1026 -19.60 17.94 9.79
N HIS A 1027 -20.75 17.48 9.31
CA HIS A 1027 -21.99 18.25 9.36
C HIS A 1027 -22.37 18.63 10.80
N ASN A 1028 -22.32 17.67 11.73
CA ASN A 1028 -22.64 17.91 13.14
C ASN A 1028 -21.61 18.84 13.80
N GLU A 1029 -20.33 18.75 13.47
CA GLU A 1029 -19.32 19.71 13.95
C GLU A 1029 -19.65 21.14 13.46
N LEU A 1030 -20.02 21.32 12.18
CA LEU A 1030 -20.45 22.62 11.66
C LEU A 1030 -21.73 23.11 12.34
N LEU A 1031 -22.74 22.26 12.50
CA LEU A 1031 -24.00 22.62 13.13
C LEU A 1031 -23.80 23.01 14.60
N ASN A 1032 -23.04 22.23 15.36
CA ASN A 1032 -22.81 22.48 16.79
C ASN A 1032 -21.93 23.69 17.02
N GLN A 1033 -20.81 23.79 16.30
CA GLN A 1033 -19.81 24.83 16.53
C GLN A 1033 -20.20 26.16 15.86
N ARG A 1034 -20.84 26.10 14.69
CA ARG A 1034 -21.09 27.27 13.83
C ARG A 1034 -22.56 27.55 13.55
N GLN A 1035 -23.48 26.67 13.96
CA GLN A 1035 -24.91 26.83 13.73
C GLN A 1035 -25.23 26.99 12.22
N VAL A 1036 -24.48 26.29 11.38
CA VAL A 1036 -24.67 26.28 9.92
C VAL A 1036 -24.93 24.87 9.42
N ASP A 1037 -25.83 24.78 8.46
CA ASP A 1037 -26.22 23.53 7.80
C ASP A 1037 -25.28 23.23 6.60
N SER A 1038 -25.16 21.94 6.25
CA SER A 1038 -24.38 21.43 5.13
C SER A 1038 -25.00 20.18 4.52
N HIS A 1039 -24.83 20.01 3.21
CA HIS A 1039 -25.20 18.79 2.49
C HIS A 1039 -24.18 17.68 2.72
N VAL A 1040 -24.62 16.53 3.24
CA VAL A 1040 -23.75 15.35 3.41
C VAL A 1040 -23.73 14.53 2.11
N VAL A 1041 -22.57 14.45 1.45
CA VAL A 1041 -22.42 13.72 0.17
C VAL A 1041 -21.92 12.29 0.35
N GLY A 1042 -21.36 11.94 1.51
CA GLY A 1042 -20.87 10.60 1.83
C GLY A 1042 -19.36 10.43 1.55
N CYS A 1043 -18.74 9.46 2.21
CA CYS A 1043 -17.35 9.06 1.94
C CYS A 1043 -17.20 8.44 0.54
N SER A 1044 -16.02 8.57 -0.04
CA SER A 1044 -15.67 7.97 -1.33
C SER A 1044 -14.18 7.62 -1.40
N TYR A 1045 -13.83 6.67 -2.25
CA TYR A 1045 -12.46 6.21 -2.51
C TYR A 1045 -12.30 5.72 -3.96
N ASP A 1046 -11.07 5.61 -4.49
CA ASP A 1046 -10.84 5.09 -5.85
C ASP A 1046 -10.95 3.56 -5.92
N ALA A 1047 -12.16 3.08 -6.20
CA ALA A 1047 -12.49 1.66 -6.34
C ALA A 1047 -11.73 0.95 -7.47
N ARG A 1048 -11.10 1.68 -8.41
CA ARG A 1048 -10.26 1.09 -9.46
C ARG A 1048 -8.83 0.85 -8.96
N LEU A 1049 -8.42 1.55 -7.90
CA LEU A 1049 -7.10 1.48 -7.32
C LEU A 1049 -7.07 0.56 -6.10
N PHE A 1050 -8.03 0.72 -5.19
CA PHE A 1050 -8.12 -0.05 -3.95
C PHE A 1050 -9.08 -1.22 -4.11
N MET A 1051 -8.52 -2.41 -4.32
CA MET A 1051 -9.25 -3.67 -4.45
C MET A 1051 -8.32 -4.86 -4.18
N PRO A 1052 -8.82 -5.98 -3.63
CA PRO A 1052 -7.99 -7.14 -3.33
C PRO A 1052 -7.47 -7.75 -4.64
N GLN A 1053 -6.15 -7.90 -4.75
CA GLN A 1053 -5.49 -8.61 -5.85
C GLN A 1053 -5.14 -10.04 -5.48
N GLN A 1054 -4.97 -10.33 -4.19
CA GLN A 1054 -4.64 -11.65 -3.69
C GLN A 1054 -5.59 -12.08 -2.56
N PRO A 1055 -5.88 -13.38 -2.41
CA PRO A 1055 -6.53 -13.91 -1.23
C PRO A 1055 -5.71 -13.57 0.03
N LYS A 1056 -6.37 -13.11 1.09
CA LYS A 1056 -5.70 -12.86 2.38
C LYS A 1056 -5.19 -14.17 2.98
N SER A 1057 -4.00 -14.14 3.57
CA SER A 1057 -3.36 -15.34 4.11
C SER A 1057 -4.11 -15.83 5.36
N ALA A 1058 -4.41 -17.12 5.39
CA ALA A 1058 -4.93 -17.78 6.58
C ALA A 1058 -3.82 -18.18 7.58
N GLY A 1059 -2.55 -18.07 7.18
CA GLY A 1059 -1.39 -18.54 7.93
C GLY A 1059 -0.65 -17.45 8.71
N GLU A 1060 0.33 -17.87 9.50
CA GLU A 1060 1.31 -17.00 10.14
C GLU A 1060 2.56 -16.89 9.25
N PRO A 1061 3.23 -15.73 9.21
CA PRO A 1061 2.98 -14.52 10.02
C PRO A 1061 1.81 -13.66 9.51
N VAL A 1062 1.08 -13.03 10.44
CA VAL A 1062 0.01 -12.07 10.14
C VAL A 1062 0.61 -10.70 9.83
N ASN A 1063 0.28 -10.14 8.66
CA ASN A 1063 0.81 -8.85 8.22
C ASN A 1063 -0.05 -7.70 8.75
N VAL A 1064 0.53 -6.90 9.64
CA VAL A 1064 -0.12 -5.73 10.25
C VAL A 1064 0.53 -4.48 9.68
N ILE A 1065 -0.29 -3.57 9.14
CA ILE A 1065 0.16 -2.29 8.62
C ILE A 1065 -0.54 -1.13 9.33
N ALA A 1066 0.20 -0.05 9.59
CA ALA A 1066 -0.33 1.17 10.19
C ALA A 1066 0.18 2.42 9.46
N MET A 1067 -0.48 3.55 9.67
CA MET A 1067 0.00 4.85 9.20
C MET A 1067 0.69 5.60 10.35
N VAL A 1068 1.93 6.04 10.13
CA VAL A 1068 2.72 6.83 11.09
C VAL A 1068 3.10 8.14 10.41
N ARG A 1069 2.66 9.28 10.98
CA ARG A 1069 2.95 10.64 10.47
C ARG A 1069 3.34 11.58 11.62
N PRO A 1070 4.63 11.65 12.00
CA PRO A 1070 5.10 12.51 13.08
C PRO A 1070 4.71 13.99 12.94
N SER A 1071 4.67 14.50 11.70
CA SER A 1071 4.28 15.88 11.38
C SER A 1071 2.80 16.20 11.64
N THR A 1072 1.95 15.19 11.91
CA THR A 1072 0.51 15.37 12.13
C THR A 1072 0.10 14.77 13.49
N PRO A 1073 0.20 15.52 14.61
CA PRO A 1073 -0.02 14.99 15.96
C PRO A 1073 -1.36 14.27 16.17
N ARG A 1074 -2.42 14.73 15.50
CA ARG A 1074 -3.76 14.07 15.56
C ARG A 1074 -3.78 12.63 15.04
N ARG A 1075 -2.77 12.21 14.26
CA ARG A 1075 -2.60 10.82 13.79
C ARG A 1075 -1.99 9.89 14.84
N SER A 1076 -1.60 10.43 16.00
CA SER A 1076 -1.11 9.66 17.16
C SER A 1076 0.02 8.66 16.80
N PRO A 1077 1.12 9.14 16.21
CA PRO A 1077 2.22 8.28 15.76
C PRO A 1077 2.87 7.50 16.92
N GLU A 1078 2.98 8.08 18.12
CA GLU A 1078 3.55 7.43 19.30
C GLU A 1078 2.68 6.28 19.79
N LEU A 1079 1.36 6.49 19.88
CA LEU A 1079 0.40 5.43 20.22
C LEU A 1079 0.49 4.29 19.21
N THR A 1080 0.60 4.62 17.92
CA THR A 1080 0.69 3.64 16.85
C THR A 1080 1.93 2.77 16.99
N LEU A 1081 3.10 3.38 17.17
CA LEU A 1081 4.36 2.66 17.40
C LEU A 1081 4.32 1.83 18.69
N GLN A 1082 3.70 2.35 19.76
CA GLN A 1082 3.51 1.60 21.00
C GLN A 1082 2.68 0.33 20.80
N VAL A 1083 1.56 0.41 20.08
CA VAL A 1083 0.70 -0.76 19.79
C VAL A 1083 1.46 -1.78 18.93
N LEU A 1084 2.17 -1.35 17.89
CA LEU A 1084 2.98 -2.23 17.06
C LEU A 1084 4.08 -2.93 17.89
N LYS A 1085 4.80 -2.20 18.74
CA LYS A 1085 5.79 -2.76 19.66
C LYS A 1085 5.19 -3.81 20.58
N THR A 1086 4.05 -3.53 21.21
CA THR A 1086 3.36 -4.49 22.09
C THR A 1086 2.87 -5.74 21.34
N LEU A 1087 2.44 -5.60 20.08
CA LEU A 1087 2.13 -6.76 19.23
C LEU A 1087 3.36 -7.64 19.02
N HIS A 1088 4.51 -7.04 18.70
CA HIS A 1088 5.76 -7.79 18.57
C HIS A 1088 6.14 -8.51 19.87
N GLU A 1089 6.10 -7.82 21.00
CA GLU A 1089 6.47 -8.39 22.31
C GLU A 1089 5.60 -9.59 22.70
N LYS A 1090 4.31 -9.59 22.30
CA LYS A 1090 3.36 -10.67 22.64
C LYS A 1090 3.32 -11.80 21.63
N LEU A 1091 3.58 -11.53 20.35
CA LEU A 1091 3.36 -12.49 19.26
C LEU A 1091 4.66 -12.90 18.53
N GLY A 1092 5.77 -12.17 18.71
CA GLY A 1092 7.06 -12.47 18.10
C GLY A 1092 6.98 -12.62 16.58
N ASP A 1093 7.56 -13.70 16.06
CA ASP A 1093 7.61 -14.02 14.62
C ASP A 1093 6.23 -14.39 14.02
N ARG A 1094 5.16 -14.42 14.81
CA ARG A 1094 3.80 -14.69 14.32
C ARG A 1094 3.15 -13.45 13.68
N VAL A 1095 3.78 -12.28 13.77
CA VAL A 1095 3.33 -11.03 13.13
C VAL A 1095 4.47 -10.37 12.36
N HIS A 1096 4.14 -9.80 11.21
CA HIS A 1096 5.00 -8.92 10.44
C HIS A 1096 4.44 -7.50 10.52
N LEU A 1097 5.22 -6.58 11.08
CA LEU A 1097 4.78 -5.21 11.37
C LEU A 1097 5.34 -4.24 10.34
N ARG A 1098 4.45 -3.46 9.71
CA ARG A 1098 4.79 -2.48 8.68
C ARG A 1098 4.15 -1.14 9.03
N PHE A 1099 4.76 -0.04 8.63
CA PHE A 1099 4.07 1.25 8.61
C PHE A 1099 4.54 2.12 7.45
N PHE A 1100 3.75 3.15 7.14
CA PHE A 1100 4.04 4.12 6.08
C PHE A 1100 3.58 5.52 6.50
N GLY A 1101 4.01 6.54 5.75
CA GLY A 1101 3.65 7.94 5.96
C GLY A 1101 4.77 8.82 6.52
N VAL A 1102 5.98 8.27 6.67
CA VAL A 1102 7.15 9.00 7.16
C VAL A 1102 8.43 8.38 6.57
N PRO A 1103 9.36 9.17 6.01
CA PRO A 1103 10.60 8.61 5.48
C PRO A 1103 11.51 8.07 6.61
N PRO A 1104 12.34 7.04 6.35
CA PRO A 1104 13.15 6.39 7.39
C PRO A 1104 14.14 7.32 8.13
N ASP A 1105 14.55 8.41 7.48
CA ASP A 1105 15.50 9.41 7.95
C ASP A 1105 14.83 10.64 8.61
N ASP A 1106 13.51 10.62 8.80
CA ASP A 1106 12.78 11.71 9.45
C ASP A 1106 13.26 11.94 10.91
N ILE A 1107 13.59 13.20 11.23
CA ILE A 1107 14.15 13.58 12.53
C ILE A 1107 13.16 13.40 13.70
N HIS A 1108 11.85 13.52 13.44
CA HIS A 1108 10.83 13.28 14.45
C HIS A 1108 10.64 11.79 14.70
N LEU A 1109 10.70 10.96 13.64
CA LEU A 1109 10.70 9.50 13.77
C LEU A 1109 11.92 9.00 14.56
N ALA A 1110 13.11 9.56 14.32
CA ALA A 1110 14.34 9.20 15.03
C ALA A 1110 14.29 9.45 16.56
N ARG A 1111 13.35 10.29 17.03
CA ARG A 1111 13.13 10.57 18.45
C ARG A 1111 12.04 9.68 19.09
N MET A 1112 11.36 8.87 18.30
CA MET A 1112 10.31 7.95 18.77
C MET A 1112 10.87 6.55 19.03
N ASP A 1113 10.16 5.76 19.84
CA ASP A 1113 10.53 4.39 20.16
C ASP A 1113 10.18 3.45 18.99
N THR A 1114 11.17 3.20 18.14
CA THR A 1114 11.11 2.25 17.02
C THR A 1114 11.92 0.97 17.30
N ALA A 1115 12.27 0.71 18.57
CA ALA A 1115 13.15 -0.38 18.99
C ALA A 1115 12.42 -1.75 19.03
N PHE A 1116 11.91 -2.20 17.88
CA PHE A 1116 11.29 -3.50 17.64
C PHE A 1116 11.39 -3.85 16.14
N PRO A 1117 11.39 -5.14 15.73
CA PRO A 1117 11.37 -5.52 14.32
C PRO A 1117 10.13 -4.98 13.59
N HIS A 1118 10.37 -4.14 12.58
CA HIS A 1118 9.33 -3.56 11.73
C HIS A 1118 9.90 -3.20 10.35
N THR A 1119 9.02 -2.89 9.40
CA THR A 1119 9.39 -2.32 8.10
C THR A 1119 8.75 -0.95 7.92
N ASN A 1120 9.56 0.10 7.82
CA ASN A 1120 9.09 1.42 7.39
C ASN A 1120 9.08 1.46 5.85
N LEU A 1121 7.91 1.69 5.26
CA LEU A 1121 7.72 1.78 3.82
C LEU A 1121 7.91 3.20 3.26
N GLY A 1122 8.19 4.19 4.12
CA GLY A 1122 8.38 5.58 3.71
C GLY A 1122 7.07 6.31 3.40
N GLU A 1123 7.17 7.40 2.65
CA GLU A 1123 6.02 8.05 2.03
C GLU A 1123 5.66 7.33 0.72
N LEU A 1124 4.39 6.97 0.56
CA LEU A 1124 3.91 6.15 -0.55
C LEU A 1124 3.01 6.96 -1.48
N SER A 1125 3.14 6.71 -2.79
CA SER A 1125 2.13 7.14 -3.77
C SER A 1125 0.80 6.42 -3.51
N PRO A 1126 -0.33 6.86 -4.10
CA PRO A 1126 -1.60 6.15 -4.01
C PRO A 1126 -1.50 4.67 -4.40
N GLU A 1127 -0.76 4.35 -5.45
CA GLU A 1127 -0.48 2.98 -5.88
C GLU A 1127 0.36 2.21 -4.85
N GLY A 1128 1.34 2.87 -4.24
CA GLY A 1128 2.13 2.31 -3.15
C GLY A 1128 1.27 1.98 -1.93
N VAL A 1129 0.33 2.87 -1.56
CA VAL A 1129 -0.63 2.61 -0.46
C VAL A 1129 -1.52 1.43 -0.81
N ALA A 1130 -2.07 1.38 -2.02
CA ALA A 1130 -2.92 0.26 -2.46
C ALA A 1130 -2.17 -1.07 -2.40
N ALA A 1131 -0.93 -1.13 -2.89
CA ALA A 1131 -0.08 -2.33 -2.83
C ALA A 1131 0.26 -2.74 -1.38
N ALA A 1132 0.53 -1.76 -0.52
CA ALA A 1132 0.84 -2.02 0.89
C ALA A 1132 -0.37 -2.57 1.66
N LEU A 1133 -1.56 -2.03 1.41
CA LEU A 1133 -2.82 -2.53 1.99
C LEU A 1133 -3.19 -3.90 1.43
N ASP A 1134 -3.05 -4.12 0.12
CA ASP A 1134 -3.33 -5.42 -0.49
C ASP A 1134 -2.43 -6.53 0.09
N GLY A 1135 -1.15 -6.23 0.33
CA GLY A 1135 -0.20 -7.14 0.98
C GLY A 1135 -0.34 -7.25 2.51
N SER A 1136 -1.44 -6.78 3.10
CA SER A 1136 -1.66 -6.78 4.56
C SER A 1136 -2.97 -7.46 4.96
N ASP A 1137 -3.00 -8.00 6.18
CA ASP A 1137 -4.15 -8.69 6.79
C ASP A 1137 -4.92 -7.79 7.75
N ILE A 1138 -4.20 -6.87 8.43
CA ILE A 1138 -4.77 -5.93 9.41
C ILE A 1138 -4.26 -4.52 9.11
N PHE A 1139 -5.17 -3.54 9.11
CA PHE A 1139 -4.84 -2.12 9.07
C PHE A 1139 -5.21 -1.45 10.39
N LEU A 1140 -4.26 -0.70 10.97
CA LEU A 1140 -4.45 0.06 12.19
C LEU A 1140 -4.46 1.56 11.89
N ASP A 1141 -5.60 2.20 12.10
CA ASP A 1141 -5.73 3.65 12.19
C ASP A 1141 -6.03 4.03 13.64
N LEU A 1142 -5.00 4.52 14.33
CA LEU A 1142 -5.06 4.87 15.75
C LEU A 1142 -5.09 6.38 15.98
N SER A 1143 -5.55 7.13 14.98
CA SER A 1143 -5.69 8.58 15.08
C SER A 1143 -6.66 8.99 16.18
N THR A 1144 -6.46 10.17 16.76
CA THR A 1144 -7.39 10.77 17.75
C THR A 1144 -8.82 10.92 17.20
N TYR A 1145 -8.95 11.24 15.91
CA TYR A 1145 -10.19 11.23 15.15
C TYR A 1145 -9.90 11.13 13.65
N GLN A 1146 -10.94 10.79 12.88
CA GLN A 1146 -10.90 10.74 11.42
C GLN A 1146 -12.15 11.37 10.82
N ALA A 1147 -12.05 12.53 10.18
CA ALA A 1147 -13.21 13.19 9.57
C ALA A 1147 -13.92 12.33 8.51
N MET A 1148 -13.13 11.70 7.62
CA MET A 1148 -13.63 10.80 6.56
C MET A 1148 -13.17 9.35 6.71
N GLY A 1149 -12.08 9.09 7.44
CA GLY A 1149 -11.51 7.74 7.55
C GLY A 1149 -11.05 7.13 6.22
N LEU A 1150 -10.59 7.94 5.25
CA LEU A 1150 -10.29 7.50 3.88
C LEU A 1150 -9.43 6.23 3.83
N THR A 1151 -8.28 6.19 4.51
CA THR A 1151 -7.38 5.03 4.48
C THR A 1151 -7.98 3.78 5.13
N ALA A 1152 -8.88 3.95 6.11
CA ALA A 1152 -9.64 2.83 6.67
C ALA A 1152 -10.63 2.26 5.64
N LEU A 1153 -11.31 3.13 4.88
CA LEU A 1153 -12.19 2.71 3.78
C LEU A 1153 -11.41 2.05 2.63
N GLU A 1154 -10.25 2.60 2.26
CA GLU A 1154 -9.33 2.00 1.27
C GLU A 1154 -8.84 0.61 1.71
N ALA A 1155 -8.51 0.44 3.00
CA ALA A 1155 -8.12 -0.84 3.57
C ALA A 1155 -9.27 -1.85 3.55
N MET A 1156 -10.49 -1.43 3.88
CA MET A 1156 -11.70 -2.25 3.75
C MET A 1156 -11.91 -2.70 2.30
N ALA A 1157 -11.73 -1.79 1.34
CA ALA A 1157 -11.84 -2.08 -0.08
C ALA A 1157 -10.78 -3.08 -0.58
N CYS A 1158 -9.59 -3.08 0.02
CA CYS A 1158 -8.54 -4.09 -0.23
C CYS A 1158 -8.75 -5.40 0.56
N GLY A 1159 -9.87 -5.57 1.26
CA GLY A 1159 -10.18 -6.75 2.06
C GLY A 1159 -9.34 -6.92 3.32
N VAL A 1160 -8.82 -5.82 3.86
CA VAL A 1160 -8.03 -5.81 5.10
C VAL A 1160 -8.97 -5.65 6.29
N ALA A 1161 -8.73 -6.38 7.38
CA ALA A 1161 -9.48 -6.16 8.62
C ALA A 1161 -9.00 -4.87 9.31
N VAL A 1162 -9.93 -3.99 9.68
CA VAL A 1162 -9.59 -2.62 10.06
C VAL A 1162 -9.91 -2.34 11.53
N VAL A 1163 -8.97 -1.66 12.19
CA VAL A 1163 -9.17 -0.96 13.47
C VAL A 1163 -9.13 0.54 13.20
N ALA A 1164 -10.16 1.27 13.63
CA ALA A 1164 -10.30 2.70 13.39
C ALA A 1164 -10.87 3.42 14.62
N PRO A 1165 -10.68 4.74 14.77
CA PRO A 1165 -11.23 5.48 15.91
C PRO A 1165 -12.75 5.54 15.87
N VAL A 1166 -13.37 5.51 17.05
CA VAL A 1166 -14.82 5.77 17.23
C VAL A 1166 -15.18 7.25 17.00
N ARG A 1167 -14.21 8.16 17.19
CA ARG A 1167 -14.40 9.60 17.01
C ARG A 1167 -14.13 9.99 15.55
N GLY A 1168 -15.10 10.65 14.92
CA GLY A 1168 -15.01 11.06 13.52
C GLY A 1168 -16.09 10.42 12.65
N GLY A 1169 -15.89 10.46 11.33
CA GLY A 1169 -16.78 9.91 10.31
C GLY A 1169 -16.47 8.48 9.87
N THR A 1170 -15.55 7.77 10.54
CA THR A 1170 -15.30 6.33 10.32
C THR A 1170 -16.57 5.48 10.55
N GLY A 1171 -17.46 5.91 11.44
CA GLY A 1171 -18.74 5.26 11.71
C GLY A 1171 -19.75 5.31 10.55
N GLU A 1172 -19.50 6.08 9.49
CA GLU A 1172 -20.38 6.13 8.30
C GLU A 1172 -20.34 4.84 7.49
N PHE A 1173 -19.22 4.12 7.53
CA PHE A 1173 -18.98 2.90 6.75
C PHE A 1173 -18.49 1.73 7.61
N LEU A 1174 -18.02 1.99 8.83
CA LEU A 1174 -17.53 0.95 9.75
C LEU A 1174 -18.49 0.79 10.93
N GLN A 1175 -18.99 -0.44 11.11
CA GLN A 1175 -19.80 -0.87 12.23
C GLN A 1175 -19.02 -1.88 13.10
N HIS A 1176 -18.87 -1.55 14.38
CA HIS A 1176 -18.09 -2.34 15.34
C HIS A 1176 -18.56 -3.81 15.39
N GLU A 1177 -17.61 -4.74 15.29
CA GLU A 1177 -17.79 -6.21 15.22
C GLU A 1177 -18.58 -6.76 14.03
N VAL A 1178 -19.04 -5.90 13.11
CA VAL A 1178 -19.75 -6.31 11.89
C VAL A 1178 -18.79 -6.37 10.71
N ASN A 1179 -18.16 -5.25 10.37
CA ASN A 1179 -17.24 -5.10 9.23
C ASN A 1179 -15.89 -4.45 9.61
N GLY A 1180 -15.66 -4.17 10.88
CA GLY A 1180 -14.38 -3.74 11.43
C GLY A 1180 -14.46 -3.55 12.95
N LEU A 1181 -13.42 -2.97 13.55
CA LEU A 1181 -13.42 -2.60 14.97
C LEU A 1181 -13.29 -1.08 15.14
N LEU A 1182 -14.35 -0.41 15.60
CA LEU A 1182 -14.25 0.95 16.15
C LEU A 1182 -13.71 0.89 17.57
N VAL A 1183 -12.71 1.71 17.88
CA VAL A 1183 -12.05 1.74 19.19
C VAL A 1183 -11.94 3.18 19.71
N ASN A 1184 -12.05 3.36 21.02
CA ASN A 1184 -11.68 4.62 21.64
C ASN A 1184 -10.14 4.75 21.66
N THR A 1185 -9.59 5.53 20.74
CA THR A 1185 -8.13 5.69 20.60
C THR A 1185 -7.48 6.51 21.72
N GLN A 1186 -8.27 7.08 22.63
CA GLN A 1186 -7.76 7.64 23.89
C GLN A 1186 -7.44 6.58 24.94
N ASP A 1187 -7.93 5.35 24.76
CA ASP A 1187 -7.63 4.20 25.61
C ASP A 1187 -6.60 3.30 24.91
N THR A 1188 -5.33 3.44 25.32
CA THR A 1188 -4.22 2.65 24.79
C THR A 1188 -4.46 1.14 24.95
N GLN A 1189 -5.06 0.70 26.06
CA GLN A 1189 -5.30 -0.72 26.29
C GLN A 1189 -6.37 -1.27 25.35
N ALA A 1190 -7.43 -0.50 25.10
CA ALA A 1190 -8.46 -0.87 24.12
C ALA A 1190 -7.88 -1.03 22.70
N CYS A 1191 -6.94 -0.16 22.30
CA CYS A 1191 -6.22 -0.26 21.03
C CYS A 1191 -5.38 -1.55 20.93
N ILE A 1192 -4.62 -1.85 22.00
CA ILE A 1192 -3.81 -3.07 22.10
C ILE A 1192 -4.69 -4.32 22.02
N ASP A 1193 -5.79 -4.35 22.77
CA ASP A 1193 -6.71 -5.49 22.84
C ASP A 1193 -7.39 -5.74 21.48
N ALA A 1194 -7.83 -4.69 20.79
CA ALA A 1194 -8.42 -4.79 19.46
C ALA A 1194 -7.41 -5.35 18.44
N ALA A 1195 -6.18 -4.83 18.42
CA ALA A 1195 -5.14 -5.28 17.51
C ALA A 1195 -4.71 -6.74 17.79
N LEU A 1196 -4.53 -7.10 19.06
CA LEU A 1196 -4.22 -8.48 19.48
C LEU A 1196 -5.34 -9.45 19.10
N ARG A 1197 -6.59 -9.05 19.28
CA ARG A 1197 -7.76 -9.87 18.94
C ARG A 1197 -7.81 -10.16 17.46
N LEU A 1198 -7.59 -9.18 16.58
CA LEU A 1198 -7.52 -9.43 15.14
C LEU A 1198 -6.31 -10.27 14.74
N ALA A 1199 -5.16 -10.07 15.40
CA ALA A 1199 -3.96 -10.86 15.12
C ALA A 1199 -4.11 -12.34 15.51
N THR A 1200 -4.84 -12.63 16.60
CA THR A 1200 -4.97 -13.99 17.16
C THR A 1200 -6.24 -14.73 16.77
N ASP A 1201 -7.33 -14.04 16.45
CA ASP A 1201 -8.61 -14.64 16.03
C ASP A 1201 -8.78 -14.58 14.51
N HIS A 1202 -8.31 -15.62 13.83
CA HIS A 1202 -8.43 -15.78 12.38
C HIS A 1202 -9.89 -15.77 11.89
N ALA A 1203 -10.81 -16.37 12.64
CA ALA A 1203 -12.22 -16.46 12.24
C ALA A 1203 -12.89 -15.09 12.28
N LEU A 1204 -12.63 -14.31 13.33
CA LEU A 1204 -13.06 -12.92 13.42
C LEU A 1204 -12.45 -12.09 12.29
N ARG A 1205 -11.13 -12.15 12.09
CA ARG A 1205 -10.43 -11.38 11.04
C ARG A 1205 -11.02 -11.65 9.65
N THR A 1206 -11.21 -12.92 9.31
CA THR A 1206 -11.81 -13.33 8.02
C THR A 1206 -13.24 -12.81 7.86
N ARG A 1207 -14.07 -12.93 8.91
CA ARG A 1207 -15.46 -12.46 8.87
C ARG A 1207 -15.54 -10.94 8.68
N LEU A 1208 -14.73 -10.18 9.41
CA LEU A 1208 -14.70 -8.71 9.29
C LEU A 1208 -14.18 -8.28 7.91
N SER A 1209 -13.12 -8.92 7.40
CA SER A 1209 -12.60 -8.68 6.05
C SER A 1209 -13.66 -8.93 4.95
N GLN A 1210 -14.40 -10.03 5.04
CA GLN A 1210 -15.49 -10.33 4.09
C GLN A 1210 -16.63 -9.31 4.16
N ALA A 1211 -17.03 -8.92 5.37
CA ALA A 1211 -18.06 -7.90 5.56
C ALA A 1211 -17.58 -6.51 5.11
N ALA A 1212 -16.30 -6.19 5.28
CA ALA A 1212 -15.67 -4.96 4.78
C ALA A 1212 -15.70 -4.89 3.25
N LEU A 1213 -15.36 -6.00 2.56
CA LEU A 1213 -15.44 -6.10 1.10
C LEU A 1213 -16.86 -5.94 0.55
N ALA A 1214 -17.87 -6.32 1.33
CA ALA A 1214 -19.27 -6.13 0.97
C ALA A 1214 -19.74 -4.68 1.18
N GLU A 1215 -19.19 -3.98 2.17
CA GLU A 1215 -19.62 -2.61 2.53
C GLU A 1215 -18.88 -1.51 1.76
N ALA A 1216 -17.55 -1.59 1.64
CA ALA A 1216 -16.72 -0.56 0.99
C ALA A 1216 -17.26 -0.12 -0.39
N PRO A 1217 -17.71 -1.03 -1.28
CA PRO A 1217 -18.36 -0.71 -2.55
C PRO A 1217 -19.44 0.38 -2.51
N ARG A 1218 -20.21 0.46 -1.42
CA ARG A 1218 -21.34 1.40 -1.29
C ARG A 1218 -20.91 2.88 -1.17
N HIS A 1219 -19.60 3.11 -1.03
CA HIS A 1219 -18.96 4.42 -0.85
C HIS A 1219 -18.16 4.79 -2.11
N SER A 1220 -18.83 4.85 -3.27
CA SER A 1220 -18.20 5.18 -4.56
C SER A 1220 -18.12 6.70 -4.81
N ALA A 1221 -17.16 7.14 -5.63
CA ALA A 1221 -17.11 8.55 -6.05
C ALA A 1221 -18.25 8.95 -6.98
N ALA A 1222 -18.82 8.03 -7.76
CA ALA A 1222 -20.00 8.31 -8.58
C ALA A 1222 -21.20 8.72 -7.74
N ARG A 1223 -21.46 7.98 -6.65
CA ARG A 1223 -22.53 8.29 -5.71
C ARG A 1223 -22.31 9.65 -5.01
N SER A 1224 -21.09 9.91 -4.56
CA SER A 1224 -20.74 11.18 -3.94
C SER A 1224 -20.87 12.35 -4.93
N ALA A 1225 -20.34 12.21 -6.15
CA ALA A 1225 -20.43 13.17 -7.23
C ALA A 1225 -21.88 13.52 -7.59
N ARG A 1226 -22.78 12.53 -7.65
CA ARG A 1226 -24.22 12.77 -7.88
C ARG A 1226 -24.84 13.64 -6.78
N ARG A 1227 -24.48 13.40 -5.51
CA ARG A 1227 -24.95 14.22 -4.38
C ARG A 1227 -24.34 15.62 -4.40
N VAL A 1228 -23.09 15.76 -4.84
CA VAL A 1228 -22.44 17.06 -5.12
C VAL A 1228 -23.22 17.81 -6.20
N ALA A 1229 -23.49 17.19 -7.36
CA ALA A 1229 -24.26 17.80 -8.44
C ALA A 1229 -25.66 18.25 -7.98
N ASN A 1230 -26.34 17.42 -7.18
CA ASN A 1230 -27.62 17.79 -6.57
C ASN A 1230 -27.51 19.03 -5.68
N ALA A 1231 -26.50 19.10 -4.81
CA ALA A 1231 -26.27 20.26 -3.94
C ALA A 1231 -25.95 21.53 -4.74
N LEU A 1232 -25.18 21.40 -5.82
CA LEU A 1232 -24.74 22.51 -6.65
C LEU A 1232 -25.80 23.04 -7.62
N PHE A 1233 -26.64 22.18 -8.21
CA PHE A 1233 -27.45 22.56 -9.38
C PHE A 1233 -28.96 22.51 -9.17
N ASN A 1234 -29.48 21.73 -8.22
CA ASN A 1234 -30.92 21.70 -7.98
C ASN A 1234 -31.33 22.91 -7.10
N ARG A 1235 -32.55 23.45 -7.34
CA ARG A 1235 -33.11 24.58 -6.57
C ARG A 1235 -34.18 24.07 -5.58
N GLU A 1236 -33.85 24.15 -4.28
CA GLU A 1236 -34.67 24.12 -3.04
C GLU A 1236 -35.23 22.78 -2.49
N PRO A 1237 -35.58 22.71 -1.18
CA PRO A 1237 -34.78 22.96 0.02
C PRO A 1237 -34.56 21.65 0.82
N VAL A 1238 -33.45 21.56 1.56
CA VAL A 1238 -33.19 20.40 2.45
C VAL A 1238 -34.05 20.53 3.71
N HIS A 1239 -35.28 20.07 3.66
CA HIS A 1239 -36.05 19.63 4.82
C HIS A 1239 -37.09 18.60 4.39
N ALA A 1240 -36.78 17.32 4.60
CA ALA A 1240 -37.70 16.26 5.00
C ALA A 1240 -36.91 15.02 5.43
#